data_AF-A0A6P5A278-F1
#
_entry.id   AF-A0A6P5A278-F1
#
_cell.length_a   1.000
_cell.length_b   1.000
_cell.length_c   1.000
_cell.angle_alpha   90.00
_cell.angle_beta   90.00
_cell.angle_gamma   90.00
#
_symmetry.space_group_name_H-M   'P 1'
#
loop_
_entity.id
_entity.type
_entity.pdbx_description
1 polymer ?
#
loop_
_entity_poly.entity_id
_entity_poly.type
_entity_poly.pdbx_seq_one_letter_code
_entity_poly.pdbx_strand_id
1 'polypeptide(L)'
;MEKKEKELRDAAGRGEEDRVKQLLAEGVNVNAASYERWTALTFASHYGHTGTVQALLTAGATINTRTNMNETPLHHAAKRGHPECVRVLLRAGANTIIRNDDNYNKTAKEVAVQEDVQQVFQVFEALQPKVVDGLLTIDLRGRGLTSVPADVFDNRDVEHLVLSNNRLKSIPEEIGQLQKLQRLELDNNLLTQLPQAITTLPNLQVIDLSHNKLETLPDGFSRLKQLQHLNIQNNVFKEIPEEVCSLLQLRFLDVGDNPLKCLPDKISQLKELLRLHINDCQFDEFPRQVLQLEGLNTLYMGNWAGQGKPSLVPEDIGRLKSLQVLDLENSGLESLPDGVGELSELLELNIAGNIFKSVPEQVMSLSNIRELNLSRNRISRLPLNLGRMTQIMIVVIGVNPLIYPPPDVCKKDTAAIMDFLRRELKKKEDKELRKLFSRFSKNVTKAHEVEDLAGALGLSTDEASKTQTPSSQANKVLLKWMETDSEASMDKLQQELSDFGMDRLAKEAGRVKVKPVKRPADTSGGPPAKHLAAGGSSGDGQQEDKWAQLMEENNTLKAEVEKLRGQKSTSQDGAEHPVAKSVLMVSHEYGKFHGGPSTTNHQVAKFLQQHGATVHATALQASEEDKKCAKEDGIILHLPARHPRDLRPPCPEWLTFDHISRYPDIPQDLKCIVGHADVTSGAAKSIQENRCQHAKLVLFNHDMPEDTEYYKETKEAMAAGKKMEDILEDAKNADAVFSLGGRIYDHFETKYRSLGESKPREHFLFLPRPSPVFEAISVRPGGGQKVVLSVGRVTKVDKLKGHDLVAQSMGQVAEKITNVSLRVRGIDENDWEASKRILEENLHSGKIKPTLLPCGSQEDIAQDMQQAHLVLMPSRAEPFGLIGLEAIAAGIPVLISDKSGLADMIRDLIEEKKCHPDMRHRIVKTSVRESDQDVTAKLWAEKIVDTLKYSDFEFEKAAEFKNKLLESKYWEESHQNLLRVCGLID
;
A
#
# COMPACT_ATOMS: atom_id res chain seq x y z
N MET A 1 -52.58 -34.65 33.55
CA MET A 1 -51.76 -33.61 32.89
C MET A 1 -50.41 -34.16 32.44
N GLU A 2 -49.68 -34.91 33.27
CA GLU A 2 -48.39 -35.56 32.91
C GLU A 2 -48.38 -36.33 31.57
N LYS A 3 -49.45 -37.06 31.24
CA LYS A 3 -49.54 -37.80 29.97
C LYS A 3 -49.49 -36.88 28.74
N LYS A 4 -50.16 -35.72 28.80
CA LYS A 4 -50.18 -34.73 27.70
C LYS A 4 -48.88 -33.93 27.62
N GLU A 5 -48.22 -33.68 28.75
CA GLU A 5 -46.90 -33.02 28.77
C GLU A 5 -45.81 -33.93 28.18
N LYS A 6 -45.87 -35.24 28.47
CA LYS A 6 -45.03 -36.23 27.79
C LYS A 6 -45.33 -36.25 26.29
N GLU A 7 -46.61 -36.27 25.91
CA GLU A 7 -47.03 -36.25 24.52
C GLU A 7 -46.54 -35.01 23.76
N LEU A 8 -46.55 -33.83 24.39
CA LEU A 8 -46.01 -32.59 23.82
C LEU A 8 -44.50 -32.70 23.54
N ARG A 9 -43.71 -33.26 24.48
CA ARG A 9 -42.27 -33.47 24.27
C ARG A 9 -42.00 -34.49 23.17
N ASP A 10 -42.75 -35.58 23.15
CA ASP A 10 -42.62 -36.64 22.16
C ASP A 10 -42.97 -36.14 20.75
N ALA A 11 -44.05 -35.34 20.62
CA ALA A 11 -44.44 -34.69 19.36
C ALA A 11 -43.39 -33.66 18.91
N ALA A 12 -42.83 -32.89 19.84
CA ALA A 12 -41.79 -31.91 19.55
C ALA A 12 -40.49 -32.57 19.06
N GLY A 13 -40.10 -33.71 19.66
CA GLY A 13 -38.93 -34.49 19.23
C GLY A 13 -39.11 -35.24 17.91
N ARG A 14 -40.35 -35.41 17.42
CA ARG A 14 -40.66 -35.95 16.09
C ARG A 14 -40.90 -34.87 15.02
N GLY A 15 -40.94 -33.59 15.41
CA GLY A 15 -41.23 -32.47 14.52
C GLY A 15 -42.68 -32.38 14.07
N GLU A 16 -43.63 -32.94 14.83
CA GLU A 16 -45.07 -32.91 14.53
C GLU A 16 -45.68 -31.53 14.85
N GLU A 17 -45.35 -30.49 14.06
CA GLU A 17 -45.69 -29.09 14.34
C GLU A 17 -47.19 -28.86 14.60
N ASP A 18 -48.07 -29.45 13.79
CA ASP A 18 -49.52 -29.30 13.96
C ASP A 18 -50.02 -29.93 15.26
N ARG A 19 -49.45 -31.08 15.65
CA ARG A 19 -49.79 -31.74 16.91
C ARG A 19 -49.30 -30.93 18.11
N VAL A 20 -48.12 -30.34 18.00
CA VAL A 20 -47.57 -29.41 19.01
C VAL A 20 -48.48 -28.19 19.17
N LYS A 21 -48.88 -27.53 18.07
CA LYS A 21 -49.81 -26.40 18.10
C LYS A 21 -51.15 -26.78 18.74
N GLN A 22 -51.70 -27.95 18.41
CA GLN A 22 -52.94 -28.45 18.99
C GLN A 22 -52.81 -28.66 20.51
N LEU A 23 -51.76 -29.33 20.97
CA LEU A 23 -51.54 -29.59 22.40
C LEU A 23 -51.33 -28.29 23.20
N LEU A 24 -50.67 -27.29 22.62
CA LEU A 24 -50.52 -25.97 23.22
C LEU A 24 -51.87 -25.23 23.32
N ALA A 25 -52.72 -25.33 22.29
CA ALA A 25 -54.08 -24.78 22.33
C ALA A 25 -54.97 -25.48 23.37
N GLU A 26 -54.72 -26.74 23.69
CA GLU A 26 -55.38 -27.48 24.78
C GLU A 26 -54.89 -27.08 26.19
N GLY A 27 -54.01 -26.07 26.31
CA GLY A 27 -53.53 -25.53 27.58
C GLY A 27 -52.42 -26.36 28.24
N VAL A 28 -51.73 -27.23 27.49
CA VAL A 28 -50.58 -27.98 28.00
C VAL A 28 -49.44 -27.00 28.29
N ASN A 29 -48.80 -27.15 29.46
CA ASN A 29 -47.68 -26.29 29.86
C ASN A 29 -46.49 -26.48 28.90
N VAL A 30 -46.19 -25.44 28.12
CA VAL A 30 -45.09 -25.40 27.14
C VAL A 30 -43.70 -25.64 27.76
N ASN A 31 -43.54 -25.32 29.06
CA ASN A 31 -42.29 -25.42 29.80
C ASN A 31 -42.18 -26.70 30.65
N ALA A 32 -43.10 -27.66 30.49
CA ALA A 32 -43.06 -28.91 31.23
C ALA A 32 -41.80 -29.73 30.89
N ALA A 33 -41.01 -30.07 31.91
CA ALA A 33 -39.71 -30.72 31.74
C ALA A 33 -39.75 -32.22 32.08
N SER A 34 -38.85 -33.00 31.47
CA SER A 34 -38.62 -34.41 31.81
C SER A 34 -37.82 -34.56 33.13
N TYR A 35 -37.56 -35.81 33.55
CA TYR A 35 -36.66 -36.09 34.68
C TYR A 35 -35.24 -35.53 34.48
N GLU A 36 -34.77 -35.43 33.22
CA GLU A 36 -33.48 -34.82 32.86
C GLU A 36 -33.57 -33.31 32.64
N ARG A 37 -34.72 -32.71 32.98
CA ARG A 37 -35.07 -31.30 32.74
C ARG A 37 -35.16 -30.89 31.27
N TRP A 38 -35.42 -31.82 30.36
CA TRP A 38 -35.63 -31.51 28.94
C TRP A 38 -37.06 -31.01 28.69
N THR A 39 -37.19 -29.84 28.08
CA THR A 39 -38.48 -29.27 27.65
C THR A 39 -38.79 -29.65 26.21
N ALA A 40 -40.02 -29.39 25.75
CA ALA A 40 -40.38 -29.56 24.34
C ALA A 40 -39.45 -28.74 23.41
N LEU A 41 -39.04 -27.54 23.82
CA LEU A 41 -38.09 -26.70 23.10
C LEU A 41 -36.71 -27.35 23.00
N THR A 42 -36.23 -27.99 24.08
CA THR A 42 -34.96 -28.75 24.08
C THR A 42 -35.00 -29.92 23.11
N PHE A 43 -36.09 -30.71 23.10
CA PHE A 43 -36.27 -31.83 22.17
C PHE A 43 -36.29 -31.37 20.72
N ALA A 44 -37.11 -30.37 20.38
CA ALA A 44 -37.18 -29.83 19.02
C ALA A 44 -35.82 -29.27 18.54
N SER A 45 -35.08 -28.59 19.42
CA SER A 45 -33.76 -28.03 19.11
C SER A 45 -32.69 -29.11 18.93
N HIS A 46 -32.76 -30.21 19.69
CA HIS A 46 -31.83 -31.34 19.59
C HIS A 46 -31.95 -32.09 18.26
N TYR A 47 -33.17 -32.25 17.77
CA TYR A 47 -33.46 -32.97 16.53
C TYR A 47 -33.58 -32.06 15.29
N GLY A 48 -33.42 -30.74 15.45
CA GLY A 48 -33.34 -29.80 14.33
C GLY A 48 -34.69 -29.42 13.72
N HIS A 49 -35.78 -29.53 14.47
CA HIS A 49 -37.13 -29.25 13.97
C HIS A 49 -37.49 -27.76 14.05
N THR A 50 -36.93 -26.96 13.14
CA THR A 50 -37.02 -25.48 13.15
C THR A 50 -38.46 -24.94 13.21
N GLY A 51 -39.41 -25.48 12.43
CA GLY A 51 -40.81 -25.04 12.46
C GLY A 51 -41.47 -25.27 13.82
N THR A 52 -41.14 -26.40 14.46
CA THR A 52 -41.61 -26.71 15.82
C THR A 52 -40.94 -25.82 16.87
N VAL A 53 -39.65 -25.54 16.75
CA VAL A 53 -38.93 -24.58 17.61
C VAL A 53 -39.61 -23.21 17.55
N GLN A 54 -39.92 -22.72 16.34
CA GLN A 54 -40.61 -21.45 16.14
C GLN A 54 -42.01 -21.46 16.79
N ALA A 55 -42.79 -22.51 16.60
CA ALA A 55 -44.13 -22.64 17.19
C ALA A 55 -44.08 -22.62 18.74
N LEU A 56 -43.11 -23.30 19.34
CA LEU A 56 -42.91 -23.34 20.79
C LEU A 56 -42.50 -21.97 21.35
N LEU A 57 -41.59 -21.25 20.68
CA LEU A 57 -41.17 -19.91 21.09
C LEU A 57 -42.35 -18.91 21.04
N THR A 58 -43.14 -18.96 19.96
CA THR A 58 -44.36 -18.14 19.82
C THR A 58 -45.37 -18.44 20.94
N ALA A 59 -45.44 -19.68 21.43
CA ALA A 59 -46.29 -20.08 22.55
C ALA A 59 -45.71 -19.75 23.94
N GLY A 60 -44.60 -19.01 24.02
CA GLY A 60 -44.00 -18.58 25.29
C GLY A 60 -43.08 -19.62 25.95
N ALA A 61 -42.46 -20.50 25.17
CA ALA A 61 -41.40 -21.37 25.67
C ALA A 61 -40.23 -20.54 26.24
N THR A 62 -39.74 -20.90 27.42
CA THR A 62 -38.62 -20.23 28.07
C THR A 62 -37.32 -20.58 27.33
N ILE A 63 -36.71 -19.60 26.69
CA ILE A 63 -35.63 -19.84 25.72
C ILE A 63 -34.33 -20.37 26.33
N ASN A 64 -34.02 -19.96 27.56
CA ASN A 64 -32.77 -20.30 28.26
C ASN A 64 -32.97 -21.38 29.34
N THR A 65 -33.92 -22.31 29.15
CA THR A 65 -34.07 -23.45 30.07
C THR A 65 -32.80 -24.28 30.12
N ARG A 66 -32.48 -24.85 31.28
CA ARG A 66 -31.22 -25.56 31.55
C ARG A 66 -31.51 -27.01 31.93
N THR A 67 -30.84 -27.94 31.25
CA THR A 67 -30.89 -29.38 31.58
C THR A 67 -30.08 -29.68 32.85
N ASN A 68 -30.03 -30.95 33.28
CA ASN A 68 -29.18 -31.37 34.40
C ASN A 68 -27.67 -31.16 34.13
N MET A 69 -27.24 -31.08 32.87
CA MET A 69 -25.87 -30.74 32.47
C MET A 69 -25.70 -29.24 32.18
N ASN A 70 -26.67 -28.42 32.59
CA ASN A 70 -26.64 -26.98 32.41
C ASN A 70 -26.65 -26.53 30.93
N GLU A 71 -26.98 -27.44 30.00
CA GLU A 71 -27.10 -27.17 28.57
C GLU A 71 -28.44 -26.46 28.28
N THR A 72 -28.40 -25.48 27.36
CA THR A 72 -29.60 -24.77 26.87
C THR A 72 -30.08 -25.33 25.53
N PRO A 73 -31.31 -25.01 25.06
CA PRO A 73 -31.75 -25.36 23.71
C PRO A 73 -30.74 -24.95 22.62
N LEU A 74 -30.07 -23.80 22.80
CA LEU A 74 -29.02 -23.32 21.90
C LEU A 74 -27.78 -24.24 21.89
N HIS A 75 -27.37 -24.79 23.04
CA HIS A 75 -26.28 -25.78 23.10
C HIS A 75 -26.63 -27.03 22.31
N HIS A 76 -27.86 -27.54 22.43
CA HIS A 76 -28.27 -28.74 21.71
C HIS A 76 -28.35 -28.54 20.20
N ALA A 77 -28.90 -27.40 19.74
CA ALA A 77 -28.92 -27.06 18.32
C ALA A 77 -27.49 -26.91 17.76
N ALA A 78 -26.58 -26.28 18.52
CA ALA A 78 -25.20 -26.10 18.10
C ALA A 78 -24.37 -27.40 18.09
N LYS A 79 -24.50 -28.22 19.14
CA LYS A 79 -23.81 -29.52 19.31
C LYS A 79 -24.23 -30.53 18.24
N ARG A 80 -25.46 -30.42 17.72
CA ARG A 80 -26.03 -31.32 16.71
C ARG A 80 -25.92 -30.81 15.27
N GLY A 81 -25.40 -29.60 15.06
CA GLY A 81 -25.19 -29.08 13.71
C GLY A 81 -26.46 -28.57 13.03
N HIS A 82 -27.34 -27.89 13.76
CA HIS A 82 -28.62 -27.39 13.23
C HIS A 82 -28.58 -25.86 13.03
N PRO A 83 -28.00 -25.33 11.95
CA PRO A 83 -27.75 -23.89 11.78
C PRO A 83 -29.03 -23.04 11.78
N GLU A 84 -30.11 -23.52 11.17
CA GLU A 84 -31.39 -22.78 11.16
C GLU A 84 -32.07 -22.75 12.54
N CYS A 85 -31.97 -23.82 13.33
CA CYS A 85 -32.42 -23.80 14.72
C CYS A 85 -31.60 -22.83 15.56
N VAL A 86 -30.27 -22.80 15.38
CA VAL A 86 -29.38 -21.83 16.04
C VAL A 86 -29.78 -20.40 15.68
N ARG A 87 -30.03 -20.13 14.39
CA ARG A 87 -30.46 -18.80 13.91
C ARG A 87 -31.78 -18.37 14.56
N VAL A 88 -32.80 -19.24 14.58
CA VAL A 88 -34.10 -18.95 15.22
C VAL A 88 -33.95 -18.68 16.72
N LEU A 89 -33.15 -19.47 17.42
CA LEU A 89 -32.91 -19.28 18.86
C LEU A 89 -32.16 -17.96 19.15
N LEU A 90 -31.12 -17.62 18.39
CA LEU A 90 -30.41 -16.36 18.55
C LEU A 90 -31.32 -15.14 18.31
N ARG A 91 -32.17 -15.19 17.27
CA ARG A 91 -33.18 -14.15 16.99
C ARG A 91 -34.18 -13.96 18.13
N ALA A 92 -34.56 -15.05 18.80
CA ALA A 92 -35.46 -15.01 19.94
C ALA A 92 -34.78 -14.61 21.27
N GLY A 93 -33.50 -14.20 21.24
CA GLY A 93 -32.77 -13.70 22.41
C GLY A 93 -32.11 -14.80 23.25
N ALA A 94 -31.76 -15.93 22.65
CA ALA A 94 -31.02 -16.98 23.37
C ALA A 94 -29.66 -16.44 23.84
N ASN A 95 -29.32 -16.73 25.09
CA ASN A 95 -28.09 -16.24 25.70
C ASN A 95 -26.90 -17.10 25.25
N THR A 96 -25.95 -16.47 24.55
CA THR A 96 -24.77 -17.12 23.95
C THR A 96 -23.64 -17.38 24.94
N ILE A 97 -23.59 -16.68 26.07
CA ILE A 97 -22.48 -16.74 27.04
C ILE A 97 -22.70 -17.75 28.17
N ILE A 98 -23.88 -18.39 28.20
CA ILE A 98 -24.16 -19.47 29.14
C ILE A 98 -23.20 -20.62 28.87
N ARG A 99 -22.55 -21.14 29.92
CA ARG A 99 -21.67 -22.31 29.86
C ARG A 99 -22.36 -23.55 30.43
N ASN A 100 -22.11 -24.71 29.81
CA ASN A 100 -22.59 -26.02 30.26
C ASN A 100 -21.65 -26.66 31.28
N ASP A 101 -22.11 -27.73 31.95
CA ASP A 101 -21.31 -28.46 32.95
C ASP A 101 -20.61 -29.70 32.35
N ASP A 102 -20.45 -29.76 31.03
CA ASP A 102 -19.61 -30.79 30.37
C ASP A 102 -18.13 -30.61 30.80
N ASN A 103 -17.28 -31.63 30.59
CA ASN A 103 -15.86 -31.68 31.00
C ASN A 103 -14.97 -30.47 30.60
N TYR A 104 -15.47 -29.55 29.78
CA TYR A 104 -14.74 -28.40 29.27
C TYR A 104 -15.44 -27.05 29.50
N ASN A 105 -16.57 -27.01 30.22
CA ASN A 105 -17.30 -25.78 30.58
C ASN A 105 -17.52 -24.83 29.38
N LYS A 106 -18.20 -25.31 28.35
CA LYS A 106 -18.26 -24.66 27.02
C LYS A 106 -19.53 -23.85 26.83
N THR A 107 -19.44 -22.75 26.07
CA THR A 107 -20.59 -21.99 25.55
C THR A 107 -21.22 -22.68 24.33
N ALA A 108 -22.41 -22.24 23.92
CA ALA A 108 -23.09 -22.76 22.73
C ALA A 108 -22.24 -22.62 21.45
N LYS A 109 -21.44 -21.56 21.33
CA LYS A 109 -20.51 -21.35 20.22
C LYS A 109 -19.33 -22.32 20.28
N GLU A 110 -18.80 -22.58 21.46
CA GLU A 110 -17.64 -23.49 21.68
C GLU A 110 -18.00 -24.98 21.55
N VAL A 111 -19.28 -25.35 21.69
CA VAL A 111 -19.78 -26.72 21.41
C VAL A 111 -20.16 -26.92 19.94
N ALA A 112 -20.22 -25.86 19.12
CA ALA A 112 -20.51 -25.99 17.70
C ALA A 112 -19.33 -26.67 16.98
N VAL A 113 -19.56 -27.89 16.48
CA VAL A 113 -18.54 -28.70 15.80
C VAL A 113 -18.53 -28.48 14.29
N GLN A 114 -19.63 -28.00 13.71
CA GLN A 114 -19.79 -27.78 12.28
C GLN A 114 -19.53 -26.31 11.90
N GLU A 115 -18.86 -26.11 10.77
CA GLU A 115 -18.44 -24.79 10.26
C GLU A 115 -19.62 -23.87 9.95
N ASP A 116 -20.71 -24.40 9.41
CA ASP A 116 -21.94 -23.67 9.10
C ASP A 116 -22.61 -23.08 10.34
N VAL A 117 -22.66 -23.83 11.46
CA VAL A 117 -23.15 -23.34 12.75
C VAL A 117 -22.22 -22.28 13.33
N GLN A 118 -20.90 -22.47 13.25
CA GLN A 118 -19.95 -21.47 13.71
C GLN A 118 -20.08 -20.16 12.93
N GLN A 119 -20.34 -20.26 11.62
CA GLN A 119 -20.58 -19.10 10.77
C GLN A 119 -21.86 -18.35 11.16
N VAL A 120 -22.93 -19.05 11.57
CA VAL A 120 -24.14 -18.39 12.11
C VAL A 120 -23.83 -17.55 13.35
N PHE A 121 -22.98 -18.03 14.27
CA PHE A 121 -22.55 -17.24 15.43
C PHE A 121 -21.71 -16.02 15.05
N GLN A 122 -20.79 -16.16 14.09
CA GLN A 122 -19.95 -15.06 13.61
C GLN A 122 -20.79 -13.97 12.92
N VAL A 123 -21.72 -14.37 12.06
CA VAL A 123 -22.64 -13.44 11.37
C VAL A 123 -23.52 -12.73 12.39
N PHE A 124 -24.09 -13.44 13.36
CA PHE A 124 -24.92 -12.84 14.39
C PHE A 124 -24.19 -11.78 15.22
N GLU A 125 -22.95 -12.07 15.66
CA GLU A 125 -22.12 -11.11 16.41
C GLU A 125 -21.83 -9.84 15.62
N ALA A 126 -21.62 -9.97 14.31
CA ALA A 126 -21.32 -8.84 13.45
C ALA A 126 -22.53 -8.00 13.03
N LEU A 127 -23.73 -8.60 13.07
CA LEU A 127 -24.99 -7.89 12.79
C LEU A 127 -25.46 -7.03 13.95
N GLN A 128 -24.84 -7.13 15.13
CA GLN A 128 -25.17 -6.28 16.27
C GLN A 128 -24.70 -4.84 16.01
N PRO A 129 -25.61 -3.85 15.91
CA PRO A 129 -25.23 -2.47 15.67
C PRO A 129 -24.41 -1.93 16.84
N LYS A 130 -23.38 -1.13 16.54
CA LYS A 130 -22.51 -0.48 17.53
C LYS A 130 -22.43 1.00 17.24
N VAL A 131 -22.33 1.82 18.29
CA VAL A 131 -22.14 3.26 18.10
C VAL A 131 -20.69 3.52 17.70
N VAL A 132 -20.47 4.02 16.49
CA VAL A 132 -19.17 4.43 15.96
C VAL A 132 -19.31 5.86 15.45
N ASP A 133 -18.45 6.77 15.91
CA ASP A 133 -18.50 8.21 15.58
C ASP A 133 -19.87 8.87 15.82
N GLY A 134 -20.61 8.37 16.82
CA GLY A 134 -21.95 8.85 17.17
C GLY A 134 -23.08 8.31 16.30
N LEU A 135 -22.78 7.47 15.30
CA LEU A 135 -23.77 6.80 14.45
C LEU A 135 -23.98 5.35 14.88
N LEU A 136 -25.21 4.85 14.75
CA LEU A 136 -25.47 3.44 14.95
C LEU A 136 -25.04 2.63 13.71
N THR A 137 -23.91 1.92 13.83
CA THR A 137 -23.19 1.29 12.71
C THR A 137 -23.28 -0.22 12.71
N ILE A 138 -23.53 -0.82 11.55
CA ILE A 138 -23.28 -2.23 11.27
C ILE A 138 -22.06 -2.34 10.35
N ASP A 139 -21.04 -3.08 10.80
CA ASP A 139 -19.81 -3.29 10.05
C ASP A 139 -19.63 -4.76 9.60
N LEU A 140 -19.78 -4.95 8.30
CA LEU A 140 -19.62 -6.22 7.60
C LEU A 140 -18.47 -6.16 6.57
N ARG A 141 -17.50 -5.26 6.76
CA ARG A 141 -16.34 -5.11 5.85
C ARG A 141 -15.49 -6.38 5.78
N GLY A 142 -15.00 -6.73 4.59
CA GLY A 142 -13.94 -7.74 4.46
C GLY A 142 -14.38 -9.17 4.77
N ARG A 143 -15.69 -9.46 4.68
CA ARG A 143 -16.26 -10.75 5.11
C ARG A 143 -16.46 -11.73 3.96
N GLY A 144 -16.11 -11.35 2.73
CA GLY A 144 -16.30 -12.17 1.54
C GLY A 144 -17.76 -12.41 1.16
N LEU A 145 -18.67 -11.53 1.59
CA LEU A 145 -20.11 -11.67 1.35
C LEU A 145 -20.43 -11.62 -0.14
N THR A 146 -21.22 -12.58 -0.63
CA THR A 146 -21.75 -12.59 -2.00
C THR A 146 -23.16 -12.01 -2.10
N SER A 147 -23.86 -11.92 -0.97
CA SER A 147 -25.15 -11.24 -0.79
C SER A 147 -25.23 -10.64 0.61
N VAL A 148 -26.04 -9.60 0.77
CA VAL A 148 -26.28 -8.97 2.08
C VAL A 148 -27.24 -9.88 2.87
N PRO A 149 -26.91 -10.30 4.11
CA PRO A 149 -27.83 -11.07 4.94
C PRO A 149 -29.14 -10.30 5.15
N ALA A 150 -30.28 -10.97 4.96
CA ALA A 150 -31.60 -10.33 5.11
C ALA A 150 -31.79 -9.69 6.49
N ASP A 151 -31.19 -10.29 7.52
CA ASP A 151 -31.17 -9.80 8.91
C ASP A 151 -30.58 -8.38 9.06
N VAL A 152 -29.75 -7.91 8.13
CA VAL A 152 -29.24 -6.53 8.15
C VAL A 152 -30.41 -5.54 8.10
N PHE A 153 -31.42 -5.83 7.27
CA PHE A 153 -32.53 -4.92 7.00
C PHE A 153 -33.58 -4.88 8.14
N ASP A 154 -33.49 -5.80 9.09
CA ASP A 154 -34.32 -5.78 10.30
C ASP A 154 -33.88 -4.69 11.29
N ASN A 155 -32.63 -4.22 11.21
CA ASN A 155 -32.08 -3.19 12.10
C ASN A 155 -32.48 -1.78 11.63
N ARG A 156 -33.75 -1.39 11.83
CA ARG A 156 -34.34 -0.12 11.35
C ARG A 156 -33.71 1.15 11.89
N ASP A 157 -32.97 1.04 12.98
CA ASP A 157 -32.31 2.17 13.63
C ASP A 157 -30.91 2.47 13.10
N VAL A 158 -30.38 1.64 12.19
CA VAL A 158 -29.03 1.79 11.65
C VAL A 158 -28.88 3.08 10.86
N GLU A 159 -27.81 3.81 11.16
CA GLU A 159 -27.45 5.09 10.56
C GLU A 159 -26.23 4.96 9.64
N HIS A 160 -25.40 3.94 9.85
CA HIS A 160 -24.22 3.67 9.02
C HIS A 160 -24.10 2.19 8.71
N LEU A 161 -24.05 1.84 7.43
CA LEU A 161 -23.89 0.46 6.97
C LEU A 161 -22.60 0.34 6.16
N VAL A 162 -21.67 -0.48 6.67
CA VAL A 162 -20.38 -0.77 6.02
C VAL A 162 -20.42 -2.16 5.41
N LEU A 163 -20.38 -2.20 4.09
CA LEU A 163 -20.38 -3.41 3.27
C LEU A 163 -19.15 -3.48 2.34
N SER A 164 -18.15 -2.63 2.59
CA SER A 164 -16.92 -2.52 1.82
C SER A 164 -16.11 -3.82 1.74
N ASN A 165 -15.28 -3.99 0.71
CA ASN A 165 -14.35 -5.12 0.58
C ASN A 165 -15.06 -6.48 0.67
N ASN A 166 -16.11 -6.65 -0.14
CA ASN A 166 -16.89 -7.89 -0.22
C ASN A 166 -17.00 -8.35 -1.69
N ARG A 167 -17.85 -9.32 -1.98
CA ARG A 167 -18.07 -9.89 -3.31
C ARG A 167 -19.52 -9.71 -3.76
N LEU A 168 -20.17 -8.62 -3.32
CA LEU A 168 -21.57 -8.35 -3.57
C LEU A 168 -21.80 -8.03 -5.05
N LYS A 169 -22.73 -8.73 -5.68
CA LYS A 169 -23.13 -8.47 -7.08
C LYS A 169 -24.33 -7.55 -7.20
N SER A 170 -25.16 -7.51 -6.16
CA SER A 170 -26.33 -6.66 -6.06
C SER A 170 -26.64 -6.35 -4.59
N ILE A 171 -27.39 -5.28 -4.37
CA ILE A 171 -28.00 -4.96 -3.08
C ILE A 171 -29.51 -5.22 -3.17
N PRO A 172 -30.10 -5.94 -2.20
CA PRO A 172 -31.55 -6.18 -2.16
C PRO A 172 -32.39 -4.91 -2.04
N GLU A 173 -33.63 -4.93 -2.54
CA GLU A 173 -34.59 -3.80 -2.44
C GLU A 173 -34.97 -3.49 -0.98
N GLU A 174 -34.78 -4.45 -0.08
CA GLU A 174 -34.94 -4.32 1.35
C GLU A 174 -34.04 -3.24 1.96
N ILE A 175 -33.00 -2.75 1.27
CA ILE A 175 -32.22 -1.58 1.74
C ILE A 175 -33.10 -0.35 2.02
N GLY A 176 -34.22 -0.20 1.30
CA GLY A 176 -35.21 0.86 1.53
C GLY A 176 -35.88 0.81 2.91
N GLN A 177 -35.64 -0.24 3.69
CA GLN A 177 -36.14 -0.38 5.05
C GLN A 177 -35.37 0.45 6.08
N LEU A 178 -34.12 0.81 5.77
CA LEU A 178 -33.19 1.51 6.66
C LEU A 178 -33.40 3.03 6.59
N GLN A 179 -34.56 3.51 7.00
CA GLN A 179 -34.99 4.91 6.84
C GLN A 179 -34.14 5.94 7.62
N LYS A 180 -33.34 5.50 8.60
CA LYS A 180 -32.39 6.34 9.35
C LYS A 180 -30.98 6.34 8.75
N LEU A 181 -30.73 5.59 7.67
CA LEU A 181 -29.40 5.46 7.09
C LEU A 181 -28.89 6.81 6.57
N GLN A 182 -27.71 7.21 7.06
CA GLN A 182 -27.00 8.43 6.72
C GLN A 182 -25.74 8.13 5.90
N ARG A 183 -25.08 7.01 6.16
CA ARG A 183 -23.84 6.61 5.47
C ARG A 183 -23.93 5.17 4.96
N LEU A 184 -23.55 4.97 3.71
CA LEU A 184 -23.52 3.65 3.07
C LEU A 184 -22.19 3.46 2.33
N GLU A 185 -21.39 2.50 2.79
CA GLU A 185 -20.11 2.14 2.18
C GLU A 185 -20.23 0.80 1.47
N LEU A 186 -20.04 0.82 0.15
CA LEU A 186 -20.16 -0.31 -0.76
C LEU A 186 -18.92 -0.45 -1.65
N ASP A 187 -17.83 0.23 -1.30
CA ASP A 187 -16.58 0.19 -2.06
C ASP A 187 -15.97 -1.22 -2.13
N ASN A 188 -15.19 -1.48 -3.17
CA ASN A 188 -14.48 -2.76 -3.36
C ASN A 188 -15.45 -3.95 -3.34
N ASN A 189 -16.37 -3.97 -4.31
CA ASN A 189 -17.38 -5.01 -4.51
C ASN A 189 -17.52 -5.35 -6.01
N LEU A 190 -18.55 -6.09 -6.39
CA LEU A 190 -18.81 -6.53 -7.78
C LEU A 190 -20.16 -6.02 -8.28
N LEU A 191 -20.65 -4.89 -7.77
CA LEU A 191 -21.98 -4.38 -8.07
C LEU A 191 -22.07 -3.92 -9.53
N THR A 192 -23.05 -4.44 -10.26
CA THR A 192 -23.36 -4.00 -11.63
C THR A 192 -24.52 -3.01 -11.69
N GLN A 193 -25.33 -2.96 -10.64
CA GLN A 193 -26.47 -2.04 -10.49
C GLN A 193 -26.79 -1.80 -9.02
N LEU A 194 -27.50 -0.70 -8.74
CA LEU A 194 -28.09 -0.41 -7.43
C LEU A 194 -29.61 -0.61 -7.46
N PRO A 195 -30.23 -1.03 -6.35
CA PRO A 195 -31.68 -1.20 -6.24
C PRO A 195 -32.42 0.14 -6.28
N GLN A 196 -33.65 0.13 -6.78
CA GLN A 196 -34.47 1.34 -6.89
C GLN A 196 -34.79 1.94 -5.51
N ALA A 197 -34.95 1.07 -4.50
CA ALA A 197 -35.23 1.46 -3.13
C ALA A 197 -34.19 2.40 -2.51
N ILE A 198 -32.94 2.44 -3.01
CA ILE A 198 -31.92 3.36 -2.49
C ILE A 198 -32.37 4.83 -2.61
N THR A 199 -33.15 5.14 -3.64
CA THR A 199 -33.68 6.49 -3.91
C THR A 199 -34.77 6.94 -2.92
N THR A 200 -35.20 6.03 -2.04
CA THR A 200 -36.24 6.29 -1.02
C THR A 200 -35.66 6.65 0.34
N LEU A 201 -34.33 6.62 0.51
CA LEU A 201 -33.65 6.89 1.77
C LEU A 201 -33.51 8.40 2.00
N PRO A 202 -34.27 9.01 2.94
CA PRO A 202 -34.38 10.47 3.03
C PRO A 202 -33.18 11.15 3.69
N ASN A 203 -32.41 10.41 4.49
CA ASN A 203 -31.35 10.93 5.35
C ASN A 203 -29.94 10.63 4.81
N LEU A 204 -29.82 10.00 3.63
CA LEU A 204 -28.55 9.56 3.10
C LEU A 204 -27.68 10.77 2.73
N GLN A 205 -26.51 10.87 3.37
CA GLN A 205 -25.54 11.96 3.23
C GLN A 205 -24.26 11.52 2.53
N VAL A 206 -23.82 10.28 2.77
CA VAL A 206 -22.59 9.71 2.20
C VAL A 206 -22.89 8.38 1.55
N ILE A 207 -22.46 8.24 0.30
CA ILE A 207 -22.47 6.96 -0.40
C ILE A 207 -21.13 6.75 -1.09
N ASP A 208 -20.47 5.63 -0.78
CA ASP A 208 -19.25 5.19 -1.45
C ASP A 208 -19.56 3.92 -2.26
N LEU A 209 -19.37 4.01 -3.57
CA LEU A 209 -19.61 2.97 -4.57
C LEU A 209 -18.33 2.67 -5.35
N SER A 210 -17.16 3.13 -4.88
CA SER A 210 -15.92 3.01 -5.61
C SER A 210 -15.49 1.56 -5.83
N HIS A 211 -14.66 1.28 -6.83
CA HIS A 211 -14.16 -0.07 -7.11
C HIS A 211 -15.31 -1.10 -7.26
N ASN A 212 -16.21 -0.83 -8.20
CA ASN A 212 -17.33 -1.70 -8.55
C ASN A 212 -17.43 -1.87 -10.09
N LYS A 213 -18.57 -2.36 -10.59
CA LYS A 213 -18.83 -2.57 -12.03
C LYS A 213 -20.10 -1.81 -12.48
N LEU A 214 -20.40 -0.66 -11.88
CA LEU A 214 -21.61 0.13 -12.17
C LEU A 214 -21.48 0.91 -13.49
N GLU A 215 -22.51 0.82 -14.33
CA GLU A 215 -22.62 1.58 -15.58
C GLU A 215 -23.47 2.86 -15.43
N THR A 216 -24.42 2.86 -14.50
CA THR A 216 -25.34 3.98 -14.24
C THR A 216 -25.87 3.96 -12.80
N LEU A 217 -26.59 5.02 -12.41
CA LEU A 217 -27.33 5.14 -11.15
C LEU A 217 -28.84 4.94 -11.38
N PRO A 218 -29.62 4.51 -10.37
CA PRO A 218 -31.05 4.24 -10.53
C PRO A 218 -31.87 5.51 -10.77
N ASP A 219 -32.98 5.38 -11.49
CA ASP A 219 -33.86 6.49 -11.86
C ASP A 219 -34.33 7.26 -10.61
N GLY A 220 -34.27 8.59 -10.66
CA GLY A 220 -34.66 9.42 -9.52
C GLY A 220 -33.64 9.46 -8.38
N PHE A 221 -32.37 9.10 -8.63
CA PHE A 221 -31.24 9.32 -7.70
C PHE A 221 -31.18 10.77 -7.17
N SER A 222 -31.65 11.73 -7.97
CA SER A 222 -31.80 13.14 -7.60
C SER A 222 -32.72 13.41 -6.41
N ARG A 223 -33.49 12.42 -5.92
CA ARG A 223 -34.33 12.51 -4.71
C ARG A 223 -33.53 12.53 -3.41
N LEU A 224 -32.27 12.11 -3.43
CA LEU A 224 -31.37 12.09 -2.27
C LEU A 224 -30.87 13.50 -1.91
N LYS A 225 -31.79 14.39 -1.51
CA LYS A 225 -31.50 15.83 -1.35
C LYS A 225 -30.52 16.18 -0.24
N GLN A 226 -30.24 15.25 0.67
CA GLN A 226 -29.26 15.41 1.75
C GLN A 226 -27.86 14.89 1.38
N LEU A 227 -27.66 14.36 0.16
CA LEU A 227 -26.40 13.77 -0.24
C LEU A 227 -25.32 14.85 -0.36
N GLN A 228 -24.22 14.67 0.38
CA GLN A 228 -23.08 15.57 0.45
C GLN A 228 -21.81 14.93 -0.14
N HIS A 229 -21.72 13.60 -0.14
CA HIS A 229 -20.56 12.87 -0.63
C HIS A 229 -21.03 11.72 -1.52
N LEU A 230 -20.55 11.72 -2.76
CA LEU A 230 -20.74 10.63 -3.73
C LEU A 230 -19.38 10.21 -4.28
N ASN A 231 -19.00 8.96 -4.05
CA ASN A 231 -17.83 8.35 -4.64
C ASN A 231 -18.26 7.23 -5.59
N ILE A 232 -17.97 7.36 -6.88
CA ILE A 232 -18.19 6.35 -7.92
C ILE A 232 -16.90 6.02 -8.68
N GLN A 233 -15.73 6.31 -8.07
CA GLN A 233 -14.43 6.04 -8.65
C GLN A 233 -14.28 4.57 -9.08
N ASN A 234 -13.53 4.29 -10.15
CA ASN A 234 -13.18 2.95 -10.60
C ASN A 234 -14.43 2.06 -10.81
N ASN A 235 -15.25 2.49 -11.76
CA ASN A 235 -16.44 1.81 -12.25
C ASN A 235 -16.42 1.83 -13.80
N VAL A 236 -17.56 1.67 -14.45
CA VAL A 236 -17.66 1.66 -15.92
C VAL A 236 -18.61 2.75 -16.45
N PHE A 237 -18.73 3.87 -15.74
CA PHE A 237 -19.53 5.02 -16.17
C PHE A 237 -18.94 5.66 -17.42
N LYS A 238 -19.77 5.81 -18.46
CA LYS A 238 -19.40 6.51 -19.72
C LYS A 238 -19.73 8.00 -19.67
N GLU A 239 -20.72 8.36 -18.87
CA GLU A 239 -21.18 9.71 -18.60
C GLU A 239 -21.67 9.81 -17.16
N ILE A 240 -21.65 11.03 -16.60
CA ILE A 240 -22.28 11.29 -15.31
C ILE A 240 -23.77 11.57 -15.56
N PRO A 241 -24.70 10.83 -14.94
CA PRO A 241 -26.12 11.08 -15.09
C PRO A 241 -26.50 12.52 -14.69
N GLU A 242 -27.36 13.18 -15.47
CA GLU A 242 -27.79 14.57 -15.19
C GLU A 242 -28.48 14.70 -13.82
N GLU A 243 -29.03 13.61 -13.30
CA GLU A 243 -29.65 13.51 -11.99
C GLU A 243 -28.67 13.88 -10.86
N VAL A 244 -27.38 13.56 -11.01
CA VAL A 244 -26.33 13.91 -10.04
C VAL A 244 -26.18 15.44 -9.93
N CYS A 245 -26.36 16.16 -11.05
CA CYS A 245 -26.29 17.62 -11.08
C CYS A 245 -27.43 18.30 -10.30
N SER A 246 -28.49 17.56 -9.96
CA SER A 246 -29.63 18.05 -9.17
C SER A 246 -29.46 17.89 -7.66
N LEU A 247 -28.32 17.36 -7.20
CA LEU A 247 -27.96 17.15 -5.80
C LEU A 247 -27.25 18.40 -5.24
N LEU A 248 -28.03 19.46 -4.99
CA LEU A 248 -27.49 20.79 -4.70
C LEU A 248 -26.68 20.91 -3.39
N GLN A 249 -26.73 19.91 -2.51
CA GLN A 249 -25.92 19.86 -1.28
C GLN A 249 -24.61 19.07 -1.44
N LEU A 250 -24.31 18.58 -2.64
CA LEU A 250 -23.14 17.76 -2.89
C LEU A 250 -21.86 18.61 -2.72
N ARG A 251 -20.98 18.17 -1.82
CA ARG A 251 -19.70 18.82 -1.46
C ARG A 251 -18.49 18.08 -1.99
N PHE A 252 -18.62 16.76 -2.18
CA PHE A 252 -17.58 15.89 -2.70
C PHE A 252 -18.16 14.97 -3.78
N LEU A 253 -17.50 14.97 -4.93
CA LEU A 253 -17.82 14.09 -6.05
C LEU A 253 -16.53 13.47 -6.58
N ASP A 254 -16.42 12.15 -6.50
CA ASP A 254 -15.34 11.39 -7.10
C ASP A 254 -15.87 10.49 -8.21
N VAL A 255 -15.36 10.72 -9.42
CA VAL A 255 -15.71 9.96 -10.62
C VAL A 255 -14.46 9.44 -11.35
N GLY A 256 -13.30 9.46 -10.69
CA GLY A 256 -12.04 9.04 -11.28
C GLY A 256 -12.06 7.57 -11.75
N ASP A 257 -11.08 7.19 -12.57
CA ASP A 257 -10.92 5.81 -13.08
C ASP A 257 -12.17 5.28 -13.80
N ASN A 258 -12.95 6.17 -14.43
CA ASN A 258 -14.09 5.80 -15.27
C ASN A 258 -13.85 6.25 -16.72
N PRO A 259 -14.37 5.53 -17.73
CA PRO A 259 -14.22 5.88 -19.15
C PRO A 259 -15.10 7.09 -19.57
N LEU A 260 -15.12 8.15 -18.76
CA LEU A 260 -15.85 9.39 -19.01
C LEU A 260 -15.22 10.18 -20.16
N LYS A 261 -16.05 10.62 -21.11
CA LYS A 261 -15.62 11.44 -22.25
C LYS A 261 -15.93 12.93 -22.11
N CYS A 262 -16.98 13.26 -21.36
CA CYS A 262 -17.44 14.62 -21.13
C CYS A 262 -18.11 14.75 -19.74
N LEU A 263 -18.14 15.97 -19.22
CA LEU A 263 -18.95 16.33 -18.05
C LEU A 263 -20.27 16.95 -18.53
N PRO A 264 -21.38 16.71 -17.82
CA PRO A 264 -22.67 17.32 -18.15
C PRO A 264 -22.62 18.84 -17.96
N ASP A 265 -23.25 19.60 -18.86
CA ASP A 265 -23.28 21.07 -18.79
C ASP A 265 -23.93 21.60 -17.50
N LYS A 266 -24.85 20.83 -16.92
CA LYS A 266 -25.54 21.15 -15.67
C LYS A 266 -24.68 20.96 -14.43
N ILE A 267 -23.45 20.45 -14.52
CA ILE A 267 -22.58 20.26 -13.35
C ILE A 267 -22.31 21.58 -12.61
N SER A 268 -22.36 22.72 -13.31
CA SER A 268 -22.25 24.07 -12.75
C SER A 268 -23.37 24.44 -11.76
N GLN A 269 -24.45 23.64 -11.69
CA GLN A 269 -25.51 23.79 -10.68
C GLN A 269 -25.04 23.36 -9.27
N LEU A 270 -23.98 22.56 -9.17
CA LEU A 270 -23.41 22.08 -7.91
C LEU A 270 -22.56 23.15 -7.23
N LYS A 271 -23.19 24.25 -6.83
CA LYS A 271 -22.51 25.43 -6.26
C LYS A 271 -21.83 25.18 -4.91
N GLU A 272 -22.28 24.17 -4.17
CA GLU A 272 -21.70 23.75 -2.89
C GLU A 272 -20.56 22.74 -3.06
N LEU A 273 -20.20 22.38 -4.30
CA LEU A 273 -19.16 21.39 -4.57
C LEU A 273 -17.78 21.98 -4.24
N LEU A 274 -17.12 21.39 -3.24
CA LEU A 274 -15.81 21.82 -2.76
C LEU A 274 -14.68 20.97 -3.35
N ARG A 275 -14.96 19.71 -3.66
CA ARG A 275 -13.96 18.74 -4.10
C ARG A 275 -14.48 17.91 -5.27
N LEU A 276 -13.71 17.88 -6.35
CA LEU A 276 -14.02 17.14 -7.57
C LEU A 276 -12.80 16.33 -7.99
N HIS A 277 -12.98 15.02 -8.13
CA HIS A 277 -11.96 14.11 -8.64
C HIS A 277 -12.42 13.51 -9.97
N ILE A 278 -11.61 13.72 -11.00
CA ILE A 278 -11.82 13.27 -12.39
C ILE A 278 -10.52 12.68 -12.98
N ASN A 279 -9.67 12.09 -12.12
CA ASN A 279 -8.41 11.47 -12.54
C ASN A 279 -8.65 10.23 -13.40
N ASP A 280 -7.69 9.90 -14.26
CA ASP A 280 -7.67 8.64 -15.02
C ASP A 280 -8.96 8.38 -15.82
N CYS A 281 -9.57 9.46 -16.31
CA CYS A 281 -10.71 9.43 -17.22
C CYS A 281 -10.28 9.35 -18.70
N GLN A 282 -11.24 9.54 -19.62
CA GLN A 282 -11.02 9.47 -21.07
C GLN A 282 -11.58 10.70 -21.79
N PHE A 283 -11.43 11.89 -21.20
CA PHE A 283 -11.97 13.12 -21.77
C PHE A 283 -11.36 13.40 -23.14
N ASP A 284 -12.20 13.76 -24.12
CA ASP A 284 -11.74 14.09 -25.47
C ASP A 284 -11.01 15.44 -25.51
N GLU A 285 -11.41 16.36 -24.65
CA GLU A 285 -10.80 17.68 -24.43
C GLU A 285 -10.84 18.07 -22.95
N PHE A 286 -10.18 19.17 -22.58
CA PHE A 286 -10.27 19.67 -21.21
C PHE A 286 -11.74 19.96 -20.84
N PRO A 287 -12.25 19.43 -19.71
CA PRO A 287 -13.65 19.60 -19.31
C PRO A 287 -13.93 21.02 -18.82
N ARG A 288 -14.23 21.93 -19.75
CA ARG A 288 -14.45 23.37 -19.48
C ARG A 288 -15.59 23.62 -18.48
N GLN A 289 -16.50 22.68 -18.33
CA GLN A 289 -17.59 22.73 -17.35
C GLN A 289 -17.06 22.88 -15.91
N VAL A 290 -15.88 22.32 -15.59
CA VAL A 290 -15.24 22.47 -14.26
C VAL A 290 -14.92 23.93 -13.94
N LEU A 291 -14.62 24.73 -14.95
CA LEU A 291 -14.24 26.15 -14.82
C LEU A 291 -15.40 27.05 -14.33
N GLN A 292 -16.62 26.51 -14.27
CA GLN A 292 -17.81 27.19 -13.78
C GLN A 292 -18.04 26.95 -12.27
N LEU A 293 -17.25 26.08 -11.64
CA LEU A 293 -17.36 25.70 -10.23
C LEU A 293 -16.48 26.61 -9.36
N GLU A 294 -16.81 27.89 -9.25
CA GLU A 294 -15.97 28.90 -8.56
C GLU A 294 -15.73 28.62 -7.06
N GLY A 295 -16.61 27.83 -6.42
CA GLY A 295 -16.49 27.40 -5.03
C GLY A 295 -15.57 26.19 -4.81
N LEU A 296 -14.95 25.65 -5.87
CA LEU A 296 -14.14 24.46 -5.79
C LEU A 296 -12.80 24.75 -5.07
N ASN A 297 -12.51 23.97 -4.03
CA ASN A 297 -11.28 24.04 -3.25
C ASN A 297 -10.24 23.01 -3.72
N THR A 298 -10.69 21.86 -4.20
CA THR A 298 -9.80 20.76 -4.60
C THR A 298 -10.23 20.20 -5.94
N LEU A 299 -9.31 20.19 -6.89
CA LEU A 299 -9.48 19.62 -8.21
C LEU A 299 -8.38 18.59 -8.46
N TYR A 300 -8.75 17.33 -8.45
CA TYR A 300 -7.88 16.26 -8.90
C TYR A 300 -8.30 15.85 -10.30
N MET A 301 -7.42 16.03 -11.27
CA MET A 301 -7.71 15.67 -12.64
C MET A 301 -6.58 14.94 -13.36
N GLY A 302 -5.56 14.43 -12.68
CA GLY A 302 -4.43 13.76 -13.31
C GLY A 302 -4.83 12.71 -14.37
N ASN A 303 -4.13 12.70 -15.52
CA ASN A 303 -4.40 11.81 -16.64
C ASN A 303 -5.85 11.88 -17.19
N TRP A 304 -6.51 13.05 -17.10
CA TRP A 304 -7.92 13.23 -17.51
C TRP A 304 -8.23 12.80 -18.96
N ALA A 305 -7.30 12.95 -19.90
CA ALA A 305 -7.51 12.63 -21.32
C ALA A 305 -7.13 11.18 -21.70
N GLY A 306 -6.63 10.40 -20.73
CA GLY A 306 -6.05 9.08 -20.94
C GLY A 306 -4.59 9.09 -21.43
N GLN A 307 -3.95 7.93 -21.34
CA GLN A 307 -2.51 7.73 -21.53
C GLN A 307 -1.96 8.34 -22.84
N GLY A 308 -1.04 9.29 -22.71
CA GLY A 308 -0.20 9.78 -23.80
C GLY A 308 -0.84 10.81 -24.75
N LYS A 309 -2.05 11.30 -24.46
CA LYS A 309 -2.64 12.41 -25.23
C LYS A 309 -2.15 13.76 -24.70
N PRO A 310 -1.45 14.57 -25.52
CA PRO A 310 -1.06 15.92 -25.12
C PRO A 310 -2.33 16.74 -24.88
N SER A 311 -2.46 17.23 -23.65
CA SER A 311 -3.61 18.02 -23.23
C SER A 311 -3.19 19.46 -22.99
N LEU A 312 -4.15 20.38 -23.05
CA LEU A 312 -3.94 21.79 -22.74
C LEU A 312 -4.90 22.19 -21.63
N VAL A 313 -4.39 22.99 -20.70
CA VAL A 313 -5.23 23.64 -19.68
C VAL A 313 -5.64 25.02 -20.22
N PRO A 314 -6.93 25.38 -20.23
CA PRO A 314 -7.40 26.70 -20.66
C PRO A 314 -6.96 27.82 -19.70
N GLU A 315 -6.79 29.05 -20.24
CA GLU A 315 -6.53 30.27 -19.45
C GLU A 315 -7.61 30.55 -18.40
N ASP A 316 -8.85 30.18 -18.69
CA ASP A 316 -10.00 30.35 -17.80
C ASP A 316 -9.88 29.56 -16.48
N ILE A 317 -8.88 28.68 -16.30
CA ILE A 317 -8.58 28.03 -15.02
C ILE A 317 -8.37 29.04 -13.88
N GLY A 318 -7.88 30.25 -14.21
CA GLY A 318 -7.71 31.33 -13.25
C GLY A 318 -9.01 31.81 -12.58
N ARG A 319 -10.19 31.41 -13.09
CA ARG A 319 -11.49 31.74 -12.47
C ARG A 319 -11.72 31.02 -11.14
N LEU A 320 -11.06 29.88 -10.91
CA LEU A 320 -11.20 29.07 -9.69
C LEU A 320 -10.43 29.68 -8.51
N LYS A 321 -10.78 30.90 -8.09
CA LYS A 321 -10.02 31.66 -7.08
C LYS A 321 -10.00 30.99 -5.70
N SER A 322 -10.96 30.13 -5.40
CA SER A 322 -11.04 29.36 -4.14
C SER A 322 -10.14 28.11 -4.13
N LEU A 323 -9.49 27.79 -5.25
CA LEU A 323 -8.77 26.53 -5.42
C LEU A 323 -7.50 26.50 -4.57
N GLN A 324 -7.42 25.50 -3.70
CA GLN A 324 -6.30 25.24 -2.78
C GLN A 324 -5.43 24.08 -3.26
N VAL A 325 -6.02 23.08 -3.94
CA VAL A 325 -5.31 21.90 -4.43
C VAL A 325 -5.63 21.70 -5.90
N LEU A 326 -4.59 21.63 -6.73
CA LEU A 326 -4.68 21.36 -8.17
C LEU A 326 -3.75 20.22 -8.56
N ASP A 327 -4.32 19.11 -9.01
CA ASP A 327 -3.58 17.96 -9.52
C ASP A 327 -3.77 17.79 -11.02
N LEU A 328 -2.66 17.88 -11.76
CA LEU A 328 -2.53 17.75 -13.20
C LEU A 328 -1.49 16.68 -13.56
N GLU A 329 -1.30 15.67 -12.71
CA GLU A 329 -0.32 14.61 -12.91
C GLU A 329 -0.57 13.79 -14.20
N ASN A 330 0.49 13.30 -14.86
CA ASN A 330 0.44 12.38 -16.01
C ASN A 330 -0.42 12.86 -17.20
N SER A 331 -0.61 14.17 -17.36
CA SER A 331 -1.50 14.75 -18.38
C SER A 331 -0.82 15.17 -19.69
N GLY A 332 0.47 14.83 -19.86
CA GLY A 332 1.23 15.14 -21.07
C GLY A 332 1.45 16.64 -21.32
N LEU A 333 1.43 17.47 -20.27
CA LEU A 333 1.57 18.92 -20.36
C LEU A 333 3.00 19.36 -20.68
N GLU A 334 3.14 20.30 -21.62
CA GLU A 334 4.40 20.98 -21.95
C GLU A 334 4.55 22.35 -21.26
N SER A 335 3.41 23.02 -21.01
CA SER A 335 3.33 24.36 -20.42
C SER A 335 2.07 24.49 -19.56
N LEU A 336 2.04 25.51 -18.70
CA LEU A 336 0.86 25.94 -17.95
C LEU A 336 0.38 27.29 -18.52
N PRO A 337 -0.94 27.55 -18.57
CA PRO A 337 -1.49 28.85 -18.97
C PRO A 337 -1.27 29.90 -17.86
N ASP A 338 -1.26 31.18 -18.23
CA ASP A 338 -1.02 32.30 -17.29
C ASP A 338 -2.07 32.34 -16.17
N GLY A 339 -3.30 31.90 -16.46
CA GLY A 339 -4.38 31.76 -15.49
C GLY A 339 -4.03 30.91 -14.26
N VAL A 340 -3.12 29.92 -14.35
CA VAL A 340 -2.65 29.16 -13.18
C VAL A 340 -1.92 30.07 -12.20
N GLY A 341 -1.14 31.04 -12.70
CA GLY A 341 -0.43 32.00 -11.86
C GLY A 341 -1.35 32.98 -11.11
N GLU A 342 -2.63 33.04 -11.46
CA GLU A 342 -3.62 33.89 -10.79
C GLU A 342 -4.37 33.18 -9.63
N LEU A 343 -4.06 31.92 -9.34
CA LEU A 343 -4.67 31.13 -8.28
C LEU A 343 -4.04 31.47 -6.92
N SER A 344 -4.48 32.58 -6.33
CA SER A 344 -3.88 33.15 -5.11
C SER A 344 -4.01 32.26 -3.87
N GLU A 345 -5.07 31.44 -3.77
CA GLU A 345 -5.31 30.53 -2.64
C GLU A 345 -4.65 29.16 -2.81
N LEU A 346 -3.93 28.92 -3.90
CA LEU A 346 -3.34 27.61 -4.20
C LEU A 346 -2.23 27.26 -3.22
N LEU A 347 -2.42 26.14 -2.50
CA LEU A 347 -1.51 25.59 -1.51
C LEU A 347 -0.73 24.41 -2.07
N GLU A 348 -1.33 23.61 -2.94
CA GLU A 348 -0.74 22.39 -3.49
C GLU A 348 -0.91 22.33 -5.01
N LEU A 349 0.22 22.11 -5.70
CA LEU A 349 0.25 21.95 -7.15
C LEU A 349 1.01 20.67 -7.50
N ASN A 350 0.30 19.69 -8.05
CA ASN A 350 0.88 18.47 -8.60
C ASN A 350 0.92 18.54 -10.13
N ILE A 351 2.12 18.59 -10.70
CA ILE A 351 2.34 18.51 -12.15
C ILE A 351 3.29 17.36 -12.49
N ALA A 352 3.33 16.32 -11.67
CA ALA A 352 4.20 15.18 -11.87
C ALA A 352 3.89 14.43 -13.17
N GLY A 353 4.86 13.69 -13.72
CA GLY A 353 4.58 12.78 -14.85
C GLY A 353 4.27 13.47 -16.18
N ASN A 354 4.63 14.75 -16.32
CA ASN A 354 4.41 15.54 -17.52
C ASN A 354 5.72 15.68 -18.35
N ILE A 355 5.73 16.59 -19.34
CA ILE A 355 6.88 16.78 -20.24
C ILE A 355 7.52 18.17 -20.12
N PHE A 356 7.37 18.82 -18.96
CA PHE A 356 7.98 20.12 -18.65
C PHE A 356 9.51 20.06 -18.73
N LYS A 357 10.12 20.97 -19.52
CA LYS A 357 11.59 21.10 -19.67
C LYS A 357 12.24 22.02 -18.63
N SER A 358 11.43 22.86 -18.02
CA SER A 358 11.78 23.82 -16.96
C SER A 358 10.59 23.99 -16.02
N VAL A 359 10.84 24.49 -14.81
CA VAL A 359 9.75 24.90 -13.91
C VAL A 359 8.94 26.02 -14.60
N PRO A 360 7.60 25.91 -14.71
CA PRO A 360 6.76 26.94 -15.32
C PRO A 360 6.89 28.28 -14.59
N GLU A 361 6.91 29.39 -15.33
CA GLU A 361 7.07 30.73 -14.75
C GLU A 361 5.88 31.09 -13.85
N GLN A 362 4.68 30.58 -14.16
CA GLN A 362 3.45 30.77 -13.40
C GLN A 362 3.58 30.28 -11.95
N VAL A 363 4.41 29.26 -11.69
CA VAL A 363 4.70 28.79 -10.33
C VAL A 363 5.32 29.91 -9.48
N MET A 364 6.10 30.81 -10.09
CA MET A 364 6.74 31.93 -9.39
C MET A 364 5.74 33.02 -8.97
N SER A 365 4.53 33.02 -9.54
CA SER A 365 3.46 33.97 -9.21
C SER A 365 2.58 33.49 -8.04
N LEU A 366 2.66 32.22 -7.67
CA LEU A 366 1.87 31.62 -6.59
C LEU A 366 2.42 32.01 -5.22
N SER A 367 1.76 32.92 -4.53
CA SER A 367 2.25 33.47 -3.26
C SER A 367 2.07 32.54 -2.05
N ASN A 368 1.04 31.69 -2.08
CA ASN A 368 0.64 30.85 -0.93
C ASN A 368 1.00 29.37 -1.08
N ILE A 369 1.69 29.00 -2.17
CA ILE A 369 2.03 27.60 -2.46
C ILE A 369 2.93 27.01 -1.36
N ARG A 370 2.53 25.84 -0.86
CA ARG A 370 3.20 25.08 0.21
C ARG A 370 3.80 23.79 -0.32
N GLU A 371 3.11 23.11 -1.22
CA GLU A 371 3.55 21.85 -1.79
C GLU A 371 3.59 21.90 -3.31
N LEU A 372 4.74 21.53 -3.87
CA LEU A 372 4.98 21.55 -5.31
C LEU A 372 5.57 20.21 -5.75
N ASN A 373 4.81 19.43 -6.51
CA ASN A 373 5.28 18.18 -7.08
C ASN A 373 5.63 18.35 -8.56
N LEU A 374 6.93 18.30 -8.84
CA LEU A 374 7.56 18.40 -10.16
C LEU A 374 8.13 17.06 -10.63
N SER A 375 7.89 15.96 -9.92
CA SER A 375 8.53 14.68 -10.18
C SER A 375 8.19 14.10 -11.55
N ARG A 376 9.00 13.18 -12.08
CA ARG A 376 8.74 12.48 -13.36
C ARG A 376 8.51 13.46 -14.53
N ASN A 377 9.36 14.47 -14.65
CA ASN A 377 9.32 15.46 -15.74
C ASN A 377 10.65 15.47 -16.54
N ARG A 378 10.82 16.45 -17.43
CA ARG A 378 12.06 16.67 -18.20
C ARG A 378 12.82 17.92 -17.74
N ILE A 379 12.66 18.30 -16.47
CA ILE A 379 13.23 19.53 -15.92
C ILE A 379 14.74 19.35 -15.77
N SER A 380 15.50 20.18 -16.48
CA SER A 380 16.96 20.13 -16.44
C SER A 380 17.57 21.02 -15.36
N ARG A 381 16.87 22.10 -14.97
CA ARG A 381 17.36 23.08 -13.99
C ARG A 381 16.21 23.68 -13.18
N LEU A 382 16.42 23.88 -11.88
CA LEU A 382 15.54 24.69 -11.04
C LEU A 382 15.93 26.18 -11.10
N PRO A 383 14.96 27.11 -11.21
CA PRO A 383 15.24 28.53 -11.21
C PRO A 383 15.67 29.00 -9.81
N LEU A 384 16.71 29.85 -9.73
CA LEU A 384 17.16 30.43 -8.45
C LEU A 384 16.07 31.22 -7.73
N ASN A 385 15.15 31.82 -8.49
CA ASN A 385 14.03 32.59 -7.95
C ASN A 385 13.07 31.73 -7.11
N LEU A 386 13.04 30.40 -7.29
CA LEU A 386 12.31 29.49 -6.41
C LEU A 386 12.75 29.66 -4.95
N GLY A 387 14.03 30.00 -4.71
CA GLY A 387 14.56 30.29 -3.36
C GLY A 387 13.90 31.48 -2.66
N ARG A 388 13.24 32.40 -3.40
CA ARG A 388 12.48 33.53 -2.84
C ARG A 388 11.11 33.13 -2.29
N MET A 389 10.63 31.93 -2.62
CA MET A 389 9.32 31.44 -2.18
C MET A 389 9.45 30.92 -0.75
N THR A 390 8.99 31.72 0.22
CA THR A 390 9.16 31.44 1.65
C THR A 390 8.12 30.49 2.24
N GLN A 391 6.96 30.37 1.58
CA GLN A 391 5.85 29.53 2.04
C GLN A 391 5.96 28.06 1.62
N ILE A 392 6.85 27.75 0.67
CA ILE A 392 7.08 26.38 0.18
C ILE A 392 7.66 25.53 1.32
N MET A 393 6.94 24.47 1.67
CA MET A 393 7.33 23.48 2.67
C MET A 393 7.85 22.20 2.00
N ILE A 394 7.24 21.78 0.88
CA ILE A 394 7.54 20.53 0.20
C ILE A 394 7.77 20.79 -1.29
N VAL A 395 8.91 20.31 -1.81
CA VAL A 395 9.24 20.31 -3.24
C VAL A 395 9.69 18.91 -3.61
N VAL A 396 8.91 18.22 -4.44
CA VAL A 396 9.23 16.89 -4.93
C VAL A 396 9.74 17.01 -6.36
N ILE A 397 11.02 16.67 -6.59
CA ILE A 397 11.70 16.84 -7.89
C ILE A 397 12.24 15.53 -8.48
N GLY A 398 11.95 14.39 -7.84
CA GLY A 398 12.47 13.08 -8.23
C GLY A 398 12.21 12.73 -9.70
N VAL A 399 13.06 11.91 -10.29
CA VAL A 399 12.90 11.43 -11.69
C VAL A 399 12.84 12.61 -12.69
N ASN A 400 13.82 13.50 -12.62
CA ASN A 400 14.07 14.56 -13.60
C ASN A 400 15.55 14.54 -14.03
N PRO A 401 15.90 14.92 -15.27
CA PRO A 401 17.29 15.04 -15.73
C PRO A 401 17.97 16.32 -15.18
N LEU A 402 17.90 16.55 -13.87
CA LEU A 402 18.42 17.75 -13.23
C LEU A 402 19.95 17.81 -13.27
N ILE A 403 20.45 18.86 -13.91
CA ILE A 403 21.86 19.25 -13.93
C ILE A 403 22.13 20.28 -12.82
N TYR A 404 21.10 21.00 -12.36
CA TYR A 404 21.20 22.03 -11.32
C TYR A 404 19.89 22.16 -10.53
N PRO A 405 19.88 22.09 -9.18
CA PRO A 405 21.01 21.93 -8.26
C PRO A 405 21.78 20.62 -8.46
N PRO A 406 23.01 20.50 -7.91
CA PRO A 406 23.79 19.27 -7.97
C PRO A 406 22.98 18.07 -7.44
N PRO A 407 23.18 16.86 -8.00
CA PRO A 407 22.45 15.66 -7.57
C PRO A 407 22.48 15.42 -6.05
N ASP A 408 23.61 15.72 -5.39
CA ASP A 408 23.78 15.56 -3.95
C ASP A 408 22.91 16.51 -3.11
N VAL A 409 22.51 17.66 -3.67
CA VAL A 409 21.55 18.58 -3.05
C VAL A 409 20.13 18.10 -3.33
N CYS A 410 19.86 17.63 -4.55
CA CYS A 410 18.55 17.13 -4.95
C CYS A 410 18.14 15.83 -4.23
N LYS A 411 19.10 15.05 -3.70
CA LYS A 411 18.87 13.83 -2.90
C LYS A 411 18.58 14.10 -1.42
N LYS A 412 18.72 15.36 -0.96
CA LYS A 412 18.40 15.77 0.42
C LYS A 412 16.93 16.19 0.53
N ASP A 413 16.57 16.79 1.66
CA ASP A 413 15.23 17.33 1.89
C ASP A 413 14.96 18.66 1.15
N THR A 414 13.68 19.07 1.13
CA THR A 414 13.26 20.35 0.54
C THR A 414 13.99 21.55 1.15
N ALA A 415 14.28 21.51 2.46
CA ALA A 415 14.98 22.60 3.13
C ALA A 415 16.39 22.80 2.56
N ALA A 416 17.15 21.72 2.36
CA ALA A 416 18.49 21.78 1.78
C ALA A 416 18.48 22.32 0.33
N ILE A 417 17.49 21.92 -0.48
CA ILE A 417 17.32 22.42 -1.85
C ILE A 417 17.04 23.93 -1.82
N MET A 418 16.09 24.37 -1.02
CA MET A 418 15.70 25.78 -0.92
C MET A 418 16.84 26.64 -0.38
N ASP A 419 17.58 26.15 0.63
CA ASP A 419 18.75 26.83 1.18
C ASP A 419 19.89 26.95 0.17
N PHE A 420 20.13 25.90 -0.63
CA PHE A 420 21.10 25.96 -1.70
C PHE A 420 20.72 27.04 -2.72
N LEU A 421 19.46 27.05 -3.18
CA LEU A 421 18.96 28.04 -4.13
C LEU A 421 19.05 29.47 -3.57
N ARG A 422 18.71 29.68 -2.29
CA ARG A 422 18.85 30.98 -1.60
C ARG A 422 20.30 31.45 -1.56
N ARG A 423 21.24 30.57 -1.20
CA ARG A 423 22.68 30.91 -1.15
C ARG A 423 23.22 31.26 -2.52
N GLU A 424 22.88 30.49 -3.54
CA GLU A 424 23.32 30.73 -4.92
C GLU A 424 22.69 31.98 -5.52
N LEU A 425 21.42 32.25 -5.19
CA LEU A 425 20.76 33.50 -5.55
C LEU A 425 21.46 34.69 -4.91
N LYS A 426 21.74 34.64 -3.60
CA LYS A 426 22.48 35.70 -2.89
C LYS A 426 23.87 35.92 -3.49
N LYS A 427 24.63 34.87 -3.79
CA LYS A 427 25.93 35.00 -4.48
C LYS A 427 25.82 35.69 -5.83
N LYS A 428 24.77 35.40 -6.59
CA LYS A 428 24.51 36.04 -7.90
C LYS A 428 24.18 37.52 -7.71
N GLU A 429 23.32 37.85 -6.74
CA GLU A 429 22.97 39.22 -6.39
C GLU A 429 24.18 40.01 -5.90
N ASP A 430 24.98 39.46 -4.98
CA ASP A 430 26.22 40.04 -4.48
C ASP A 430 27.23 40.27 -5.60
N LYS A 431 27.38 39.32 -6.54
CA LYS A 431 28.28 39.48 -7.69
C LYS A 431 27.85 40.62 -8.60
N GLU A 432 26.55 40.77 -8.85
CA GLU A 432 26.03 41.92 -9.62
C GLU A 432 26.19 43.22 -8.84
N LEU A 433 25.94 43.22 -7.52
CA LEU A 433 26.12 44.38 -6.66
C LEU A 433 27.59 44.84 -6.62
N ARG A 434 28.55 43.92 -6.50
CA ARG A 434 30.00 44.23 -6.59
C ARG A 434 30.37 44.89 -7.92
N LYS A 435 29.76 44.49 -9.04
CA LYS A 435 29.97 45.16 -10.34
C LYS A 435 29.39 46.57 -10.35
N LEU A 436 28.22 46.77 -9.74
CA LEU A 436 27.60 48.09 -9.61
C LEU A 436 28.45 49.01 -8.72
N PHE A 437 28.95 48.52 -7.58
CA PHE A 437 29.87 49.26 -6.71
C PHE A 437 31.18 49.62 -7.41
N SER A 438 31.80 48.69 -8.16
CA SER A 438 32.99 49.00 -8.94
C SER A 438 32.74 50.06 -10.03
N ARG A 439 31.51 50.11 -10.57
CA ARG A 439 31.13 51.13 -11.55
C ARG A 439 30.89 52.47 -10.88
N PHE A 440 30.20 52.47 -9.74
CA PHE A 440 29.93 53.66 -8.94
C PHE A 440 31.22 54.27 -8.37
N SER A 441 32.16 53.45 -7.90
CA SER A 441 33.41 53.92 -7.29
C SER A 441 34.29 54.73 -8.25
N LYS A 442 34.13 54.56 -9.56
CA LYS A 442 34.81 55.38 -10.58
C LYS A 442 34.36 56.85 -10.58
N ASN A 443 33.18 57.13 -10.04
CA ASN A 443 32.65 58.48 -9.89
C ASN A 443 33.21 59.21 -8.65
N VAL A 444 33.88 58.47 -7.74
CA VAL A 444 34.59 59.02 -6.59
C VAL A 444 36.00 59.39 -7.03
N THR A 445 36.29 60.69 -7.05
CA THR A 445 37.49 61.24 -7.70
C THR A 445 38.42 61.97 -6.72
N LYS A 446 37.91 62.35 -5.55
CA LYS A 446 38.66 63.12 -4.55
C LYS A 446 38.86 62.31 -3.27
N ALA A 447 39.94 62.56 -2.55
CA ALA A 447 40.26 61.84 -1.32
C ALA A 447 39.23 62.08 -0.20
N HIS A 448 38.73 63.31 -0.03
CA HIS A 448 37.69 63.61 0.98
C HIS A 448 36.36 62.91 0.67
N GLU A 449 36.00 62.71 -0.60
CA GLU A 449 34.78 62.00 -1.00
C GLU A 449 34.79 60.53 -0.53
N VAL A 450 35.98 59.95 -0.30
CA VAL A 450 36.14 58.59 0.27
C VAL A 450 35.88 58.59 1.77
N GLU A 451 36.34 59.63 2.48
CA GLU A 451 36.13 59.80 3.92
C GLU A 451 34.66 60.09 4.21
N ASP A 452 34.02 60.95 3.41
CA ASP A 452 32.60 61.25 3.49
C ASP A 452 31.75 60.01 3.17
N LEU A 453 32.13 59.21 2.17
CA LEU A 453 31.45 57.95 1.84
C LEU A 453 31.56 56.93 2.97
N ALA A 454 32.73 56.81 3.61
CA ALA A 454 32.91 55.93 4.76
C ALA A 454 32.08 56.41 5.96
N GLY A 455 32.04 57.72 6.20
CA GLY A 455 31.21 58.35 7.23
C GLY A 455 29.71 58.12 7.01
N ALA A 456 29.22 58.30 5.79
CA ALA A 456 27.83 58.05 5.41
C ALA A 456 27.40 56.59 5.62
N LEU A 457 28.34 55.65 5.46
CA LEU A 457 28.09 54.22 5.64
C LEU A 457 28.43 53.71 7.05
N GLY A 458 28.79 54.60 7.98
CA GLY A 458 29.12 54.24 9.36
C GLY A 458 30.42 53.44 9.52
N LEU A 459 31.38 53.59 8.61
CA LEU A 459 32.64 52.86 8.58
C LEU A 459 33.86 53.78 8.86
N SER A 460 34.88 53.26 9.54
CA SER A 460 36.17 53.96 9.70
C SER A 460 37.08 53.80 8.47
N THR A 461 37.83 54.84 8.13
CA THR A 461 38.79 54.93 7.01
C THR A 461 40.18 54.35 7.34
N ASP A 462 40.40 53.85 8.57
CA ASP A 462 41.73 53.53 9.14
C ASP A 462 42.56 52.45 8.40
N GLU A 463 42.05 51.81 7.34
CA GLU A 463 42.72 50.69 6.66
C GLU A 463 42.91 50.87 5.13
N ALA A 464 42.74 52.08 4.58
CA ALA A 464 43.07 52.36 3.19
C ALA A 464 44.51 52.89 3.06
N SER A 465 45.39 52.18 2.35
CA SER A 465 46.76 52.69 2.14
C SER A 465 46.70 54.03 1.41
N LYS A 466 47.50 55.01 1.88
CA LYS A 466 47.64 56.34 1.27
C LYS A 466 48.23 56.32 -0.16
N THR A 467 48.49 55.13 -0.72
CA THR A 467 49.12 54.89 -2.03
C THR A 467 48.12 54.47 -3.12
N GLN A 468 46.82 54.33 -2.81
CA GLN A 468 45.78 53.93 -3.77
C GLN A 468 44.99 55.11 -4.33
N THR A 469 44.40 54.96 -5.52
CA THR A 469 43.51 55.98 -6.11
C THR A 469 42.20 56.11 -5.31
N PRO A 470 41.56 57.30 -5.25
CA PRO A 470 40.29 57.51 -4.54
C PRO A 470 39.19 56.51 -4.96
N SER A 471 39.12 56.16 -6.23
CA SER A 471 38.17 55.16 -6.76
C SER A 471 38.41 53.73 -6.25
N SER A 472 39.67 53.37 -5.96
CA SER A 472 40.04 52.08 -5.37
C SER A 472 39.68 52.03 -3.89
N GLN A 473 39.93 53.12 -3.17
CA GLN A 473 39.60 53.25 -1.75
C GLN A 473 38.08 53.24 -1.54
N ALA A 474 37.32 53.97 -2.37
CA ALA A 474 35.86 53.95 -2.35
C ALA A 474 35.28 52.55 -2.61
N ASN A 475 35.85 51.79 -3.56
CA ASN A 475 35.42 50.41 -3.80
C ASN A 475 35.68 49.52 -2.57
N LYS A 476 36.80 49.70 -1.88
CA LYS A 476 37.11 48.96 -0.64
C LYS A 476 36.10 49.26 0.47
N VAL A 477 35.72 50.52 0.64
CA VAL A 477 34.70 50.96 1.60
C VAL A 477 33.34 50.31 1.28
N LEU A 478 32.90 50.34 0.02
CA LEU A 478 31.64 49.73 -0.42
C LEU A 478 31.61 48.21 -0.25
N LEU A 479 32.74 47.53 -0.48
CA LEU A 479 32.86 46.09 -0.25
C LEU A 479 32.81 45.75 1.24
N LYS A 480 33.44 46.57 2.10
CA LYS A 480 33.38 46.42 3.56
C LYS A 480 31.96 46.67 4.07
N TRP A 481 31.27 47.68 3.52
CA TRP A 481 29.87 47.96 3.84
C TRP A 481 28.95 46.78 3.51
N MET A 482 29.13 46.16 2.35
CA MET A 482 28.39 44.96 1.95
C MET A 482 28.67 43.73 2.82
N GLU A 483 29.84 43.66 3.46
CA GLU A 483 30.18 42.60 4.42
C GLU A 483 29.57 42.87 5.80
N THR A 484 29.36 44.14 6.17
CA THR A 484 28.81 44.54 7.47
C THR A 484 27.30 44.72 7.49
N ASP A 485 26.68 44.99 6.35
CA ASP A 485 25.26 45.32 6.22
C ASP A 485 24.57 44.34 5.26
N SER A 486 23.72 43.47 5.79
CA SER A 486 23.01 42.45 5.01
C SER A 486 21.99 43.02 4.03
N GLU A 487 21.59 44.30 4.20
CA GLU A 487 20.63 45.01 3.35
C GLU A 487 21.34 45.96 2.35
N ALA A 488 22.66 45.85 2.20
CA ALA A 488 23.42 46.67 1.27
C ALA A 488 22.88 46.52 -0.17
N SER A 489 22.49 47.64 -0.76
CA SER A 489 21.95 47.71 -2.12
C SER A 489 22.26 49.07 -2.75
N MET A 490 22.09 49.20 -4.07
CA MET A 490 22.29 50.49 -4.74
C MET A 490 21.25 51.53 -4.34
N ASP A 491 20.01 51.12 -4.05
CA ASP A 491 18.96 52.04 -3.60
C ASP A 491 19.23 52.50 -2.16
N LYS A 492 19.66 51.59 -1.27
CA LYS A 492 20.10 51.95 0.09
C LYS A 492 21.31 52.88 0.06
N LEU A 493 22.30 52.60 -0.80
CA LEU A 493 23.47 53.48 -0.97
C LEU A 493 23.05 54.90 -1.42
N GLN A 494 22.10 54.99 -2.36
CA GLN A 494 21.58 56.27 -2.81
C GLN A 494 20.91 57.03 -1.66
N GLN A 495 20.14 56.33 -0.82
CA GLN A 495 19.47 56.92 0.33
C GLN A 495 20.48 57.42 1.38
N GLU A 496 21.40 56.56 1.84
CA GLU A 496 22.42 56.92 2.85
C GLU A 496 23.28 58.12 2.40
N LEU A 497 23.63 58.17 1.11
CA LEU A 497 24.36 59.32 0.55
C LEU A 497 23.52 60.60 0.49
N SER A 498 22.21 60.47 0.27
CA SER A 498 21.30 61.63 0.26
C SER A 498 21.12 62.18 1.67
N ASP A 499 20.94 61.28 2.65
CA ASP A 499 20.73 61.63 4.06
C ASP A 499 21.98 62.26 4.68
N PHE A 500 23.17 61.87 4.22
CA PHE A 500 24.46 62.48 4.62
C PHE A 500 24.81 63.79 3.88
N GLY A 501 23.96 64.26 2.94
CA GLY A 501 24.16 65.51 2.20
C GLY A 501 25.13 65.41 1.01
N MET A 502 25.39 64.21 0.49
CA MET A 502 26.27 63.95 -0.65
C MET A 502 25.52 63.93 -1.99
N ASP A 503 24.71 64.95 -2.27
CA ASP A 503 23.74 65.02 -3.40
C ASP A 503 24.31 64.61 -4.76
N ARG A 504 25.55 65.02 -5.06
CA ARG A 504 26.22 64.67 -6.33
C ARG A 504 26.45 63.16 -6.44
N LEU A 505 26.96 62.53 -5.38
CA LEU A 505 27.25 61.09 -5.36
C LEU A 505 25.96 60.27 -5.21
N ALA A 506 24.97 60.75 -4.45
CA ALA A 506 23.63 60.16 -4.43
C ALA A 506 22.99 60.13 -5.82
N LYS A 507 23.08 61.23 -6.58
CA LYS A 507 22.58 61.29 -7.97
C LYS A 507 23.33 60.36 -8.92
N GLU A 508 24.65 60.20 -8.72
CA GLU A 508 25.45 59.22 -9.46
C GLU A 508 25.10 57.77 -9.08
N ALA A 509 24.82 57.48 -7.81
CA ALA A 509 24.35 56.16 -7.36
C ALA A 509 23.00 55.81 -8.02
N GLY A 510 22.08 56.78 -8.08
CA GLY A 510 20.80 56.64 -8.78
C GLY A 510 20.92 56.51 -10.31
N ARG A 511 22.03 56.98 -10.91
CA ARG A 511 22.36 56.79 -12.35
C ARG A 511 23.01 55.44 -12.63
N VAL A 512 23.72 54.86 -11.66
CA VAL A 512 24.26 53.50 -11.71
C VAL A 512 23.14 52.50 -11.42
N LYS A 513 22.09 52.52 -12.24
CA LYS A 513 21.04 51.50 -12.24
C LYS A 513 21.28 50.47 -13.34
N VAL A 514 20.87 49.23 -13.05
CA VAL A 514 20.91 48.10 -13.97
C VAL A 514 20.15 48.50 -15.24
N LYS A 515 20.76 48.37 -16.42
CA LYS A 515 20.01 48.50 -17.68
C LYS A 515 18.85 47.50 -17.62
N PRO A 516 17.59 47.88 -17.89
CA PRO A 516 16.54 46.88 -18.02
C PRO A 516 16.97 45.90 -19.11
N VAL A 517 16.93 44.62 -18.78
CA VAL A 517 17.15 43.55 -19.74
C VAL A 517 16.18 43.79 -20.89
N LYS A 518 16.69 44.03 -22.11
CA LYS A 518 15.86 43.97 -23.31
C LYS A 518 15.21 42.59 -23.33
N ARG A 519 13.87 42.54 -23.33
CA ARG A 519 13.13 41.33 -23.69
C ARG A 519 13.77 40.76 -24.97
N PRO A 520 13.98 39.43 -25.08
CA PRO A 520 14.12 38.83 -26.40
C PRO A 520 12.89 39.27 -27.22
N ALA A 521 13.10 39.61 -28.48
CA ALA A 521 12.06 40.14 -29.34
C ALA A 521 10.81 39.23 -29.31
N ASP A 522 9.69 39.81 -28.88
CA ASP A 522 8.36 39.34 -29.24
C ASP A 522 8.27 39.35 -30.77
N THR A 523 8.20 38.18 -31.37
CA THR A 523 7.52 38.00 -32.65
C THR A 523 6.06 37.64 -32.37
N SER A 524 5.28 38.59 -31.88
CA SER A 524 3.83 38.68 -32.13
C SER A 524 3.29 39.95 -31.45
N GLY A 525 2.74 40.85 -32.26
CA GLY A 525 2.19 42.11 -31.79
C GLY A 525 0.83 41.96 -31.09
N GLY A 526 0.61 42.78 -30.06
CA GLY A 526 -0.69 43.07 -29.46
C GLY A 526 -0.54 44.20 -28.43
N PRO A 527 -1.46 45.20 -28.35
CA PRO A 527 -1.25 46.43 -27.60
C PRO A 527 -1.46 46.25 -26.07
N PRO A 528 -0.90 47.14 -25.22
CA PRO A 528 -0.94 46.99 -23.77
C PRO A 528 -2.26 47.52 -23.17
N ALA A 529 -2.89 46.73 -22.30
CA ALA A 529 -3.97 47.18 -21.41
C ALA A 529 -3.40 47.61 -20.05
N LYS A 530 -4.00 48.67 -19.50
CA LYS A 530 -3.54 49.49 -18.38
C LYS A 530 -3.73 48.81 -17.01
N HIS A 531 -2.73 48.91 -16.13
CA HIS A 531 -2.93 48.79 -14.69
C HIS A 531 -3.73 49.99 -14.15
N LEU A 532 -4.71 49.71 -13.29
CA LEU A 532 -5.33 50.66 -12.37
C LEU A 532 -4.90 50.33 -10.94
N ALA A 533 -4.72 51.40 -10.18
CA ALA A 533 -4.14 51.43 -8.84
C ALA A 533 -5.11 51.03 -7.73
N ALA A 534 -4.50 50.77 -6.58
CA ALA A 534 -5.01 50.51 -5.23
C ALA A 534 -6.36 51.15 -4.82
N GLY A 535 -7.08 50.41 -3.99
CA GLY A 535 -8.04 50.93 -3.01
C GLY A 535 -8.06 49.99 -1.80
N GLY A 536 -7.68 50.50 -0.62
CA GLY A 536 -7.62 49.73 0.62
C GLY A 536 -8.96 49.62 1.34
N SER A 537 -9.03 48.73 2.33
CA SER A 537 -9.94 48.84 3.47
C SER A 537 -9.47 47.94 4.61
N SER A 538 -9.29 48.59 5.75
CA SER A 538 -9.15 48.11 7.12
C SER A 538 -10.10 46.97 7.52
N GLY A 539 -9.60 46.02 8.31
CA GLY A 539 -10.43 45.01 8.97
C GLY A 539 -9.70 43.97 9.83
N ASP A 540 -8.47 44.21 10.30
CA ASP A 540 -7.76 43.24 11.16
C ASP A 540 -7.66 43.76 12.59
N GLY A 541 -8.48 43.20 13.47
CA GLY A 541 -8.43 43.44 14.91
C GLY A 541 -9.09 42.36 15.77
N GLN A 542 -9.55 41.25 15.16
CA GLN A 542 -10.16 40.12 15.90
C GLN A 542 -9.55 38.75 15.56
N GLN A 543 -8.73 38.65 14.51
CA GLN A 543 -8.06 37.40 14.13
C GLN A 543 -6.77 37.20 14.95
N GLU A 544 -6.00 38.26 15.22
CA GLU A 544 -4.70 38.20 15.92
C GLU A 544 -4.82 37.77 17.39
N ASP A 545 -5.88 38.19 18.09
CA ASP A 545 -6.12 37.80 19.49
C ASP A 545 -6.40 36.29 19.64
N LYS A 546 -7.02 35.67 18.63
CA LYS A 546 -7.31 34.23 18.61
C LYS A 546 -6.04 33.40 18.35
N TRP A 547 -5.08 33.94 17.60
CA TRP A 547 -3.78 33.32 17.33
C TRP A 547 -2.81 33.43 18.51
N ALA A 548 -2.85 34.54 19.25
CA ALA A 548 -2.07 34.69 20.47
C ALA A 548 -2.48 33.69 21.56
N GLN A 549 -3.79 33.47 21.72
CA GLN A 549 -4.34 32.55 22.72
C GLN A 549 -4.01 31.07 22.42
N LEU A 550 -4.04 30.68 21.15
CA LEU A 550 -3.66 29.32 20.70
C LEU A 550 -2.15 29.05 20.81
N MET A 551 -1.30 30.07 20.67
CA MET A 551 0.15 29.93 20.84
C MET A 551 0.54 29.76 22.32
N GLU A 552 -0.21 30.36 23.24
CA GLU A 552 0.02 30.23 24.68
C GLU A 552 -0.43 28.86 25.21
N GLU A 553 -1.55 28.32 24.74
CA GLU A 553 -1.95 26.92 25.02
C GLU A 553 -0.94 25.90 24.49
N ASN A 554 -0.37 26.13 23.29
CA ASN A 554 0.60 25.21 22.67
C ASN A 554 1.97 25.23 23.38
N ASN A 555 2.38 26.38 23.92
CA ASN A 555 3.59 26.49 24.74
C ASN A 555 3.40 25.85 26.13
N THR A 556 2.20 25.90 26.69
CA THR A 556 1.87 25.25 27.97
C THR A 556 1.88 23.73 27.81
N LEU A 557 1.33 23.20 26.71
CA LEU A 557 1.39 21.77 26.35
C LEU A 557 2.83 21.27 26.10
N LYS A 558 3.69 22.08 25.48
CA LYS A 558 5.12 21.74 25.29
C LYS A 558 5.88 21.63 26.62
N ALA A 559 5.63 22.54 27.56
CA ALA A 559 6.25 22.51 28.88
C ALA A 559 5.79 21.29 29.71
N GLU A 560 4.55 20.84 29.51
CA GLU A 560 4.00 19.66 30.17
C GLU A 560 4.55 18.34 29.59
N VAL A 561 4.81 18.30 28.26
CA VAL A 561 5.49 17.19 27.57
C VAL A 561 6.97 17.08 27.97
N GLU A 562 7.67 18.20 28.19
CA GLU A 562 9.05 18.20 28.70
C GLU A 562 9.13 17.72 30.16
N LYS A 563 8.10 18.01 30.96
CA LYS A 563 7.98 17.53 32.34
C LYS A 563 7.73 16.02 32.42
N LEU A 564 7.04 15.45 31.42
CA LEU A 564 6.80 14.01 31.28
C LEU A 564 8.02 13.24 30.75
N ARG A 565 8.94 13.88 30.02
CA ARG A 565 10.24 13.29 29.61
C ARG A 565 11.25 13.15 30.75
N GLY A 566 11.03 13.82 31.88
CA GLY A 566 11.96 13.87 33.01
C GLY A 566 11.80 12.79 34.09
N GLN A 567 10.94 11.78 33.93
CA GLN A 567 10.68 10.80 34.99
C GLN A 567 10.96 9.34 34.60
N LYS A 568 12.11 8.86 35.13
CA LYS A 568 12.58 7.47 35.41
C LYS A 568 13.14 6.65 34.23
N SER A 569 14.21 5.87 34.41
CA SER A 569 14.61 5.09 35.60
C SER A 569 16.11 5.14 35.97
N THR A 570 16.35 5.12 37.29
CA THR A 570 17.63 4.85 37.94
C THR A 570 17.63 3.45 38.57
N SER A 571 18.84 2.85 38.65
CA SER A 571 19.27 1.61 39.34
C SER A 571 18.87 0.28 38.66
N GLN A 572 19.70 -0.77 38.59
CA GLN A 572 20.87 -1.17 39.38
C GLN A 572 21.64 -2.32 38.67
N ASP A 573 22.89 -2.50 39.09
CA ASP A 573 23.74 -3.71 39.02
C ASP A 573 24.53 -4.06 37.75
N GLY A 574 25.84 -4.21 37.98
CA GLY A 574 26.84 -4.62 37.02
C GLY A 574 26.83 -6.13 36.78
N ALA A 575 26.76 -6.48 35.50
CA ALA A 575 27.33 -7.68 34.92
C ALA A 575 27.70 -7.32 33.48
N GLU A 576 28.92 -7.67 33.03
CA GLU A 576 29.30 -7.59 31.63
C GLU A 576 28.34 -8.46 30.81
N HIS A 577 27.43 -7.83 30.06
CA HIS A 577 26.62 -8.51 29.04
C HIS A 577 27.34 -8.39 27.68
N PRO A 578 27.41 -9.47 26.89
CA PRO A 578 28.09 -9.46 25.60
C PRO A 578 27.38 -8.48 24.67
N VAL A 579 28.15 -7.59 24.04
CA VAL A 579 27.66 -6.56 23.11
C VAL A 579 26.80 -7.22 22.04
N ALA A 580 25.49 -7.03 22.09
CA ALA A 580 24.56 -7.60 21.12
C ALA A 580 24.87 -7.04 19.73
N LYS A 581 25.13 -7.92 18.76
CA LYS A 581 25.43 -7.54 17.38
C LYS A 581 24.10 -7.26 16.68
N SER A 582 23.88 -6.00 16.29
CA SER A 582 22.61 -5.54 15.71
C SER A 582 22.62 -5.65 14.18
N VAL A 583 21.55 -6.22 13.62
CA VAL A 583 21.38 -6.44 12.18
C VAL A 583 20.06 -5.83 11.72
N LEU A 584 20.07 -5.10 10.60
CA LEU A 584 18.86 -4.56 9.98
C LEU A 584 18.52 -5.30 8.69
N MET A 585 17.32 -5.87 8.64
CA MET A 585 16.71 -6.47 7.46
C MET A 585 15.85 -5.41 6.75
N VAL A 586 16.28 -4.96 5.57
CA VAL A 586 15.56 -3.94 4.80
C VAL A 586 14.55 -4.62 3.87
N SER A 587 13.27 -4.43 4.18
CA SER A 587 12.12 -4.95 3.42
C SER A 587 11.03 -3.89 3.27
N HIS A 588 10.29 -3.94 2.18
CA HIS A 588 9.07 -3.14 2.00
C HIS A 588 7.87 -3.74 2.74
N GLU A 589 7.92 -5.03 3.00
CA GLU A 589 6.84 -5.79 3.63
C GLU A 589 7.42 -6.70 4.70
N TYR A 590 6.72 -6.81 5.82
CA TYR A 590 7.06 -7.75 6.88
C TYR A 590 5.87 -8.67 7.09
N GLY A 591 6.11 -9.97 7.24
CA GLY A 591 5.05 -10.94 7.53
C GLY A 591 4.04 -11.22 6.40
N LYS A 592 4.08 -10.52 5.25
CA LYS A 592 3.14 -10.83 4.15
C LYS A 592 3.35 -12.23 3.56
N PHE A 593 2.40 -13.06 3.94
CA PHE A 593 2.09 -14.43 3.57
C PHE A 593 1.70 -14.65 2.10
N HIS A 594 2.48 -14.12 1.15
CA HIS A 594 2.24 -14.31 -0.29
C HIS A 594 3.40 -14.96 -1.05
N GLY A 595 4.49 -15.28 -0.36
CA GLY A 595 5.66 -15.94 -0.94
C GLY A 595 6.54 -15.00 -1.78
N GLY A 596 7.86 -15.18 -1.72
CA GLY A 596 8.84 -14.30 -2.38
C GLY A 596 9.96 -13.85 -1.42
N PRO A 597 10.64 -12.72 -1.71
CA PRO A 597 11.72 -12.16 -0.89
C PRO A 597 11.35 -11.94 0.59
N SER A 598 10.09 -11.60 0.89
CA SER A 598 9.59 -11.37 2.26
C SER A 598 9.66 -12.64 3.14
N THR A 599 9.42 -13.82 2.56
CA THR A 599 9.50 -15.10 3.28
C THR A 599 10.94 -15.49 3.58
N THR A 600 11.83 -15.31 2.61
CA THR A 600 13.27 -15.52 2.81
C THR A 600 13.82 -14.53 3.84
N ASN A 601 13.40 -13.26 3.78
CA ASN A 601 13.72 -12.24 4.78
C ASN A 601 13.32 -12.65 6.19
N HIS A 602 12.09 -13.14 6.35
CA HIS A 602 11.59 -13.60 7.64
C HIS A 602 12.39 -14.79 8.18
N GLN A 603 12.69 -15.79 7.33
CA GLN A 603 13.51 -16.94 7.72
C GLN A 603 14.94 -16.54 8.10
N VAL A 604 15.57 -15.67 7.32
CA VAL A 604 16.92 -15.16 7.59
C VAL A 604 16.92 -14.32 8.88
N ALA A 605 15.93 -13.46 9.08
CA ALA A 605 15.78 -12.67 10.30
C ALA A 605 15.68 -13.55 11.54
N LYS A 606 14.83 -14.59 11.49
CA LYS A 606 14.67 -15.56 12.58
C LYS A 606 15.94 -16.36 12.82
N PHE A 607 16.62 -16.79 11.76
CA PHE A 607 17.90 -17.50 11.87
C PHE A 607 18.98 -16.65 12.56
N LEU A 608 19.13 -15.38 12.17
CA LEU A 608 20.09 -14.46 12.78
C LEU A 608 19.75 -14.19 14.25
N GLN A 609 18.47 -14.00 14.57
CA GLN A 609 17.99 -13.80 15.93
C GLN A 609 18.32 -15.01 16.83
N GLN A 610 18.09 -16.23 16.33
CA GLN A 610 18.40 -17.46 17.06
C GLN A 610 19.91 -17.65 17.32
N HIS A 611 20.76 -16.99 16.54
CA HIS A 611 22.22 -16.99 16.70
C HIS A 611 22.75 -15.74 17.42
N GLY A 612 21.89 -15.07 18.21
CA GLY A 612 22.28 -14.02 19.14
C GLY A 612 22.34 -12.61 18.55
N ALA A 613 21.82 -12.40 17.33
CA ALA A 613 21.68 -11.05 16.77
C ALA A 613 20.46 -10.32 17.37
N THR A 614 20.59 -9.01 17.60
CA THR A 614 19.40 -8.15 17.75
C THR A 614 18.94 -7.77 16.35
N VAL A 615 17.81 -8.31 15.91
CA VAL A 615 17.35 -8.16 14.53
C VAL A 615 16.27 -7.09 14.45
N HIS A 616 16.53 -6.08 13.63
CA HIS A 616 15.60 -5.05 13.23
C HIS A 616 15.09 -5.37 11.83
N ALA A 617 13.83 -5.07 11.55
CA ALA A 617 13.26 -5.21 10.22
C ALA A 617 12.46 -3.96 9.84
N THR A 618 12.45 -3.60 8.57
CA THR A 618 11.58 -2.52 8.07
C THR A 618 10.35 -3.09 7.37
N ALA A 619 9.26 -2.32 7.38
CA ALA A 619 8.14 -2.49 6.45
C ALA A 619 7.50 -1.13 6.16
N LEU A 620 6.81 -1.02 5.03
CA LEU A 620 6.00 0.15 4.68
C LEU A 620 4.66 0.14 5.44
N GLN A 621 4.14 -1.05 5.70
CA GLN A 621 2.94 -1.32 6.47
C GLN A 621 2.99 -2.73 7.07
N ALA A 622 2.25 -2.95 8.15
CA ALA A 622 2.14 -4.26 8.80
C ALA A 622 0.74 -4.43 9.40
N SER A 623 0.13 -5.60 9.17
CA SER A 623 -1.09 -6.04 9.84
C SER A 623 -0.85 -6.29 11.33
N GLU A 624 -1.92 -6.49 12.11
CA GLU A 624 -1.76 -6.85 13.53
C GLU A 624 -1.14 -8.25 13.68
N GLU A 625 -1.41 -9.15 12.74
CA GLU A 625 -0.77 -10.45 12.62
C GLU A 625 0.73 -10.31 12.38
N ASP A 626 1.15 -9.45 11.44
CA ASP A 626 2.58 -9.20 11.14
C ASP A 626 3.33 -8.67 12.36
N LYS A 627 2.70 -7.73 13.10
CA LYS A 627 3.27 -7.17 14.35
C LYS A 627 3.38 -8.23 15.44
N LYS A 628 2.37 -9.11 15.55
CA LYS A 628 2.37 -10.22 16.49
C LYS A 628 3.48 -11.23 16.15
N CYS A 629 3.61 -11.62 14.87
CA CYS A 629 4.68 -12.51 14.41
C CYS A 629 6.06 -11.90 14.65
N ALA A 630 6.26 -10.61 14.35
CA ALA A 630 7.51 -9.90 14.66
C ALA A 630 7.88 -10.03 16.14
N LYS A 631 6.90 -9.79 17.02
CA LYS A 631 7.07 -9.86 18.47
C LYS A 631 7.37 -11.28 18.95
N GLU A 632 6.67 -12.29 18.41
CA GLU A 632 6.88 -13.70 18.74
C GLU A 632 8.27 -14.20 18.32
N ASP A 633 8.78 -13.73 17.19
CA ASP A 633 10.11 -14.07 16.68
C ASP A 633 11.23 -13.21 17.27
N GLY A 634 10.91 -12.27 18.17
CA GLY A 634 11.90 -11.38 18.79
C GLY A 634 12.53 -10.37 17.82
N ILE A 635 11.81 -10.01 16.76
CA ILE A 635 12.25 -9.08 15.71
C ILE A 635 11.64 -7.70 15.97
N ILE A 636 12.49 -6.66 15.94
CA ILE A 636 12.07 -5.27 16.16
C ILE A 636 11.62 -4.67 14.82
N LEU A 637 10.30 -4.57 14.64
CA LEU A 637 9.71 -4.06 13.40
C LEU A 637 9.59 -2.52 13.41
N HIS A 638 10.18 -1.89 12.40
CA HIS A 638 10.13 -0.45 12.16
C HIS A 638 9.12 -0.12 11.06
N LEU A 639 8.17 0.76 11.39
CA LEU A 639 7.13 1.25 10.48
C LEU A 639 7.30 2.75 10.26
N PRO A 640 6.86 3.29 9.10
CA PRO A 640 7.05 4.70 8.79
C PRO A 640 6.12 5.56 9.63
N ALA A 641 6.68 6.62 10.22
CA ALA A 641 5.93 7.70 10.84
C ALA A 641 5.15 8.47 9.76
N ARG A 642 3.82 8.49 9.89
CA ARG A 642 2.94 9.24 9.00
C ARG A 642 2.80 10.67 9.50
N HIS A 643 3.07 11.65 8.64
CA HIS A 643 2.83 13.05 8.96
C HIS A 643 1.36 13.39 8.64
N PRO A 644 0.61 14.11 9.50
CA PRO A 644 -0.80 14.46 9.25
C PRO A 644 -1.09 15.24 7.97
N ARG A 645 -0.04 15.74 7.29
CA ARG A 645 -0.12 16.47 6.01
C ARG A 645 0.35 15.66 4.80
N ASP A 646 1.03 14.53 5.00
CA ASP A 646 1.43 13.63 3.90
C ASP A 646 0.44 12.48 3.82
N LEU A 647 -0.55 12.60 2.93
CA LEU A 647 -1.61 11.61 2.72
C LEU A 647 -1.20 10.46 1.80
N ARG A 648 0.02 10.48 1.25
CA ARG A 648 0.48 9.41 0.36
C ARG A 648 0.57 8.08 1.13
N PRO A 649 0.20 6.95 0.51
CA PRO A 649 0.43 5.65 1.11
C PRO A 649 1.95 5.41 1.26
N PRO A 650 2.39 4.70 2.31
CA PRO A 650 3.78 4.31 2.45
C PRO A 650 4.33 3.63 1.20
N CYS A 651 5.42 4.16 0.66
CA CYS A 651 6.01 3.68 -0.59
C CYS A 651 7.52 3.35 -0.44
N PRO A 652 8.08 2.45 -1.27
CA PRO A 652 9.49 2.06 -1.25
C PRO A 652 10.48 3.22 -1.19
N GLU A 653 10.16 4.32 -1.86
CA GLU A 653 10.98 5.53 -1.93
C GLU A 653 11.21 6.16 -0.54
N TRP A 654 10.28 5.99 0.40
CA TRP A 654 10.47 6.50 1.77
C TRP A 654 11.61 5.80 2.49
N LEU A 655 11.82 4.49 2.26
CA LEU A 655 12.95 3.75 2.82
C LEU A 655 14.27 4.14 2.14
N THR A 656 14.24 4.50 0.86
CA THR A 656 15.44 4.91 0.12
C THR A 656 15.85 6.36 0.42
N PHE A 657 14.91 7.30 0.37
CA PHE A 657 15.23 8.73 0.39
C PHE A 657 14.82 9.44 1.69
N ASP A 658 13.76 8.99 2.37
CA ASP A 658 13.18 9.69 3.54
C ASP A 658 13.37 8.94 4.86
N HIS A 659 14.20 7.89 4.91
CA HIS A 659 14.32 7.01 6.07
C HIS A 659 14.79 7.73 7.34
N ILE A 660 15.50 8.84 7.23
CA ILE A 660 15.90 9.68 8.37
C ILE A 660 14.67 10.27 9.10
N SER A 661 13.69 10.78 8.34
CA SER A 661 12.51 11.44 8.91
C SER A 661 11.34 10.47 9.14
N ARG A 662 11.19 9.47 8.27
CA ARG A 662 10.07 8.51 8.28
C ARG A 662 10.34 7.32 9.18
N TYR A 663 11.59 6.90 9.37
CA TYR A 663 11.94 5.76 10.24
C TYR A 663 12.91 6.19 11.35
N PRO A 664 12.55 7.17 12.20
CA PRO A 664 13.47 7.72 13.20
C PRO A 664 14.02 6.65 14.15
N ASP A 665 13.24 5.59 14.40
CA ASP A 665 13.55 4.55 15.38
C ASP A 665 14.57 3.50 14.91
N ILE A 666 15.00 3.53 13.64
CA ILE A 666 16.09 2.65 13.17
C ILE A 666 17.40 3.00 13.91
N PRO A 667 18.07 2.05 14.58
CA PRO A 667 19.31 2.33 15.33
C PRO A 667 20.44 2.84 14.44
N GLN A 668 21.36 3.62 15.04
CA GLN A 668 22.56 4.15 14.35
C GLN A 668 23.80 3.27 14.52
N ASP A 669 23.78 2.32 15.45
CA ASP A 669 24.89 1.46 15.84
C ASP A 669 24.84 0.06 15.18
N LEU A 670 24.11 -0.06 14.06
CA LEU A 670 23.98 -1.29 13.29
C LEU A 670 25.34 -1.84 12.84
N LYS A 671 25.52 -3.15 12.95
CA LYS A 671 26.74 -3.86 12.50
C LYS A 671 26.62 -4.44 11.10
N CYS A 672 25.40 -4.78 10.69
CA CYS A 672 25.11 -5.35 9.38
C CYS A 672 23.75 -4.84 8.87
N ILE A 673 23.68 -4.53 7.59
CA ILE A 673 22.44 -4.17 6.88
C ILE A 673 22.28 -5.14 5.72
N VAL A 674 21.14 -5.82 5.69
CA VAL A 674 20.80 -6.84 4.71
C VAL A 674 19.71 -6.30 3.78
N GLY A 675 19.99 -6.23 2.48
CA GLY A 675 19.07 -5.82 1.43
C GLY A 675 18.86 -6.90 0.37
N HIS A 676 17.83 -6.75 -0.46
CA HIS A 676 17.56 -7.61 -1.61
C HIS A 676 17.89 -6.85 -2.90
N ALA A 677 18.67 -7.47 -3.78
CA ALA A 677 19.00 -6.88 -5.08
C ALA A 677 17.72 -6.56 -5.86
N ASP A 678 17.71 -5.40 -6.54
CA ASP A 678 16.57 -4.83 -7.29
C ASP A 678 15.36 -4.38 -6.45
N VAL A 679 15.17 -4.95 -5.25
CA VAL A 679 13.98 -4.69 -4.43
C VAL A 679 14.26 -3.67 -3.33
N THR A 680 15.28 -3.89 -2.50
CA THR A 680 15.65 -3.02 -1.37
C THR A 680 17.12 -2.64 -1.31
N SER A 681 17.92 -3.02 -2.31
CA SER A 681 19.36 -2.76 -2.35
C SER A 681 19.70 -1.26 -2.30
N GLY A 682 18.98 -0.43 -3.06
CA GLY A 682 19.13 1.03 -2.98
C GLY A 682 18.79 1.61 -1.60
N ALA A 683 17.76 1.08 -0.93
CA ALA A 683 17.41 1.51 0.43
C ALA A 683 18.45 1.07 1.47
N ALA A 684 18.91 -0.19 1.39
CA ALA A 684 19.95 -0.72 2.27
C ALA A 684 21.25 0.07 2.15
N LYS A 685 21.67 0.37 0.91
CA LYS A 685 22.84 1.20 0.62
C LYS A 685 22.67 2.62 1.14
N SER A 686 21.52 3.25 0.90
CA SER A 686 21.21 4.59 1.42
C SER A 686 21.25 4.65 2.95
N ILE A 687 20.70 3.64 3.65
CA ILE A 687 20.72 3.58 5.12
C ILE A 687 22.16 3.40 5.63
N GLN A 688 22.97 2.56 4.97
CA GLN A 688 24.39 2.40 5.31
C GLN A 688 25.15 3.72 5.15
N GLU A 689 25.03 4.38 4.00
CA GLU A 689 25.77 5.61 3.67
C GLU A 689 25.36 6.80 4.57
N ASN A 690 24.06 6.93 4.86
CA ASN A 690 23.50 8.11 5.54
C ASN A 690 23.32 7.95 7.05
N ARG A 691 23.21 6.72 7.58
CA ARG A 691 23.02 6.47 9.03
C ARG A 691 24.14 5.64 9.65
N CYS A 692 24.57 4.57 9.00
CA CYS A 692 25.41 3.54 9.61
C CYS A 692 26.63 3.19 8.76
N GLN A 693 27.54 4.16 8.55
CA GLN A 693 28.70 4.00 7.64
C GLN A 693 29.65 2.87 8.03
N HIS A 694 29.60 2.42 9.29
CA HIS A 694 30.42 1.34 9.83
C HIS A 694 29.75 -0.04 9.71
N ALA A 695 28.47 -0.09 9.31
CA ALA A 695 27.75 -1.35 9.12
C ALA A 695 28.21 -2.02 7.83
N LYS A 696 28.31 -3.35 7.84
CA LYS A 696 28.51 -4.12 6.61
C LYS A 696 27.25 -4.11 5.74
N LEU A 697 27.40 -3.96 4.43
CA LEU A 697 26.30 -4.10 3.47
C LEU A 697 26.29 -5.50 2.85
N VAL A 698 25.20 -6.22 3.08
CA VAL A 698 24.97 -7.57 2.57
C VAL A 698 23.76 -7.57 1.64
N LEU A 699 23.90 -8.10 0.43
CA LEU A 699 22.80 -8.15 -0.54
C LEU A 699 22.44 -9.58 -0.91
N PHE A 700 21.15 -9.85 -1.16
CA PHE A 700 20.64 -11.13 -1.64
C PHE A 700 20.13 -11.05 -3.08
N ASN A 701 20.71 -11.86 -3.97
CA ASN A 701 20.22 -12.09 -5.33
C ASN A 701 19.26 -13.28 -5.32
N HIS A 702 18.04 -13.06 -5.80
CA HIS A 702 16.97 -14.08 -5.80
C HIS A 702 16.30 -14.25 -7.17
N ASP A 703 16.69 -13.43 -8.15
CA ASP A 703 16.10 -13.40 -9.49
C ASP A 703 17.19 -13.15 -10.53
N MET A 704 16.96 -13.63 -11.76
CA MET A 704 17.78 -13.36 -12.94
C MET A 704 16.92 -12.60 -13.95
N PRO A 705 17.01 -11.26 -14.00
CA PRO A 705 16.12 -10.43 -14.82
C PRO A 705 16.06 -10.84 -16.30
N GLU A 706 17.17 -11.33 -16.86
CA GLU A 706 17.25 -11.82 -18.24
C GLU A 706 16.33 -13.04 -18.50
N ASP A 707 16.15 -13.91 -17.50
CA ASP A 707 15.33 -15.12 -17.58
C ASP A 707 13.86 -14.85 -17.20
N THR A 708 13.58 -13.84 -16.36
CA THR A 708 12.25 -13.59 -15.81
C THR A 708 11.49 -12.41 -16.43
N GLU A 709 12.18 -11.38 -16.94
CA GLU A 709 11.55 -10.18 -17.53
C GLU A 709 11.19 -10.36 -19.01
N TYR A 710 11.88 -11.25 -19.74
CA TYR A 710 11.63 -11.52 -21.17
C TYR A 710 10.21 -12.06 -21.46
N TYR A 711 9.58 -12.68 -20.46
CA TYR A 711 8.26 -13.31 -20.56
C TYR A 711 7.12 -12.43 -20.02
N LYS A 712 7.44 -11.19 -19.64
CA LYS A 712 6.43 -10.16 -19.38
C LYS A 712 6.08 -9.44 -20.68
N GLU A 713 4.94 -8.74 -20.74
CA GLU A 713 4.44 -8.13 -21.99
C GLU A 713 5.49 -7.25 -22.69
N THR A 714 5.38 -7.08 -24.01
CA THR A 714 6.42 -6.52 -24.92
C THR A 714 7.00 -5.14 -24.56
N LYS A 715 6.39 -4.39 -23.63
CA LYS A 715 6.94 -3.13 -23.09
C LYS A 715 7.99 -3.34 -21.98
N GLU A 716 8.03 -4.50 -21.32
CA GLU A 716 8.88 -4.79 -20.15
C GLU A 716 10.19 -5.52 -20.51
N ALA A 717 10.32 -6.08 -21.71
CA ALA A 717 11.57 -6.69 -22.17
C ALA A 717 12.75 -5.68 -22.24
N MET A 718 12.47 -4.37 -22.43
CA MET A 718 13.49 -3.32 -22.34
C MET A 718 13.90 -2.97 -20.90
N ALA A 719 13.18 -3.44 -19.88
CA ALA A 719 13.49 -3.19 -18.47
C ALA A 719 14.53 -4.17 -17.90
N ALA A 720 14.67 -5.37 -18.46
CA ALA A 720 15.60 -6.41 -18.00
C ALA A 720 17.06 -5.92 -17.95
N GLY A 721 17.50 -5.21 -18.98
CA GLY A 721 18.85 -4.64 -19.07
C GLY A 721 19.10 -3.58 -18.00
N LYS A 722 18.16 -2.65 -17.84
CA LYS A 722 18.23 -1.60 -16.81
C LYS A 722 18.24 -2.19 -15.40
N LYS A 723 17.36 -3.16 -15.14
CA LYS A 723 17.29 -3.88 -13.86
C LYS A 723 18.59 -4.62 -13.54
N MET A 724 19.21 -5.26 -14.53
CA MET A 724 20.53 -5.86 -14.37
C MET A 724 21.61 -4.80 -14.07
N GLU A 725 21.61 -3.66 -14.76
CA GLU A 725 22.53 -2.55 -14.49
C GLU A 725 22.38 -2.02 -13.05
N ASP A 726 21.15 -1.82 -12.58
CA ASP A 726 20.84 -1.35 -11.23
C ASP A 726 21.33 -2.36 -10.16
N ILE A 727 21.12 -3.66 -10.36
CA ILE A 727 21.64 -4.73 -9.46
C ILE A 727 23.17 -4.68 -9.39
N LEU A 728 23.85 -4.58 -10.54
CA LEU A 728 25.30 -4.54 -10.58
C LEU A 728 25.84 -3.28 -9.91
N GLU A 729 25.20 -2.13 -10.11
CA GLU A 729 25.58 -0.86 -9.48
C GLU A 729 25.41 -0.88 -7.95
N ASP A 730 24.32 -1.46 -7.47
CA ASP A 730 24.06 -1.60 -6.03
C ASP A 730 25.01 -2.60 -5.37
N ALA A 731 25.40 -3.66 -6.08
CA ALA A 731 26.36 -4.65 -5.60
C ALA A 731 27.81 -4.14 -5.58
N LYS A 732 28.13 -3.03 -6.26
CA LYS A 732 29.48 -2.47 -6.24
C LYS A 732 29.87 -2.10 -4.81
N ASN A 733 31.04 -2.59 -4.40
CA ASN A 733 31.60 -2.37 -3.06
C ASN A 733 30.75 -2.89 -1.90
N ALA A 734 29.70 -3.70 -2.15
CA ALA A 734 29.02 -4.42 -1.08
C ALA A 734 30.02 -5.35 -0.36
N ASP A 735 29.86 -5.50 0.95
CA ASP A 735 30.74 -6.34 1.76
C ASP A 735 30.54 -7.83 1.44
N ALA A 736 29.30 -8.23 1.17
CA ALA A 736 29.02 -9.56 0.66
C ALA A 736 27.74 -9.58 -0.18
N VAL A 737 27.71 -10.48 -1.15
CA VAL A 737 26.50 -10.80 -1.90
C VAL A 737 26.21 -12.30 -1.76
N PHE A 738 24.96 -12.65 -1.48
CA PHE A 738 24.47 -14.03 -1.40
C PHE A 738 23.52 -14.31 -2.57
N SER A 739 23.85 -15.31 -3.39
CA SER A 739 23.00 -15.71 -4.52
C SER A 739 22.25 -17.00 -4.22
N LEU A 740 20.92 -16.98 -4.40
CA LEU A 740 20.03 -18.09 -4.05
C LEU A 740 20.15 -19.26 -5.06
N GLY A 741 20.90 -20.29 -4.69
CA GLY A 741 21.13 -21.47 -5.53
C GLY A 741 22.24 -21.29 -6.58
N GLY A 742 22.77 -22.43 -7.05
CA GLY A 742 23.96 -22.49 -7.92
C GLY A 742 23.78 -21.73 -9.23
N ARG A 743 22.61 -21.84 -9.84
CA ARG A 743 22.30 -21.18 -11.12
C ARG A 743 22.40 -19.65 -11.06
N ILE A 744 21.84 -19.05 -10.01
CA ILE A 744 21.92 -17.59 -9.80
C ILE A 744 23.35 -17.20 -9.45
N TYR A 745 24.01 -17.99 -8.60
CA TYR A 745 25.40 -17.77 -8.23
C TYR A 745 26.31 -17.74 -9.47
N ASP A 746 26.27 -18.75 -10.34
CA ASP A 746 27.13 -18.82 -11.53
C ASP A 746 26.85 -17.67 -12.52
N HIS A 747 25.58 -17.29 -12.65
CA HIS A 747 25.16 -16.16 -13.47
C HIS A 747 25.80 -14.85 -12.98
N PHE A 748 25.60 -14.51 -11.71
CA PHE A 748 26.13 -13.27 -11.14
C PHE A 748 27.64 -13.29 -10.95
N GLU A 749 28.25 -14.45 -10.68
CA GLU A 749 29.69 -14.61 -10.56
C GLU A 749 30.38 -14.19 -11.86
N THR A 750 29.83 -14.58 -13.01
CA THR A 750 30.33 -14.16 -14.33
C THR A 750 30.20 -12.65 -14.52
N LYS A 751 29.08 -12.05 -14.09
CA LYS A 751 28.84 -10.60 -14.23
C LYS A 751 29.73 -9.80 -13.28
N TYR A 752 29.91 -10.20 -12.03
CA TYR A 752 30.75 -9.51 -11.06
C TYR A 752 32.24 -9.54 -11.43
N ARG A 753 32.71 -10.61 -12.08
CA ARG A 753 34.07 -10.64 -12.64
C ARG A 753 34.31 -9.53 -13.67
N SER A 754 33.27 -9.14 -14.41
CA SER A 754 33.38 -8.03 -15.38
C SER A 754 33.50 -6.65 -14.74
N LEU A 755 33.20 -6.51 -13.44
CA LEU A 755 33.27 -5.23 -12.71
C LEU A 755 34.68 -4.85 -12.22
N GLY A 756 35.68 -5.73 -12.40
CA GLY A 756 37.07 -5.47 -12.01
C GLY A 756 37.22 -5.22 -10.51
N GLU A 757 37.86 -4.09 -10.15
CA GLU A 757 38.11 -3.70 -8.76
C GLU A 757 36.85 -3.24 -8.01
N SER A 758 35.76 -2.90 -8.72
CA SER A 758 34.51 -2.43 -8.12
C SER A 758 33.53 -3.54 -7.76
N LYS A 759 33.93 -4.82 -7.89
CA LYS A 759 33.10 -5.98 -7.57
C LYS A 759 32.76 -6.06 -6.06
N PRO A 760 31.70 -6.76 -5.66
CA PRO A 760 31.48 -7.07 -4.24
C PRO A 760 32.70 -7.79 -3.64
N ARG A 761 32.99 -7.51 -2.35
CA ARG A 761 34.18 -8.05 -1.68
C ARG A 761 34.13 -9.57 -1.60
N GLU A 762 32.97 -10.10 -1.23
CA GLU A 762 32.69 -11.53 -1.18
C GLU A 762 31.39 -11.85 -1.94
N HIS A 763 31.35 -13.02 -2.59
CA HIS A 763 30.17 -13.53 -3.25
C HIS A 763 29.99 -15.00 -2.85
N PHE A 764 28.84 -15.32 -2.27
CA PHE A 764 28.55 -16.62 -1.69
C PHE A 764 27.33 -17.27 -2.31
N LEU A 765 27.38 -18.59 -2.47
CA LEU A 765 26.21 -19.41 -2.70
C LEU A 765 25.36 -19.46 -1.42
N PHE A 766 24.06 -19.19 -1.54
CA PHE A 766 23.11 -19.37 -0.45
C PHE A 766 22.11 -20.47 -0.78
N LEU A 767 22.03 -21.47 0.09
CA LEU A 767 21.07 -22.57 -0.01
C LEU A 767 20.07 -22.46 1.14
N PRO A 768 18.78 -22.27 0.87
CA PRO A 768 17.78 -22.04 1.90
C PRO A 768 17.48 -23.34 2.66
N ARG A 769 17.32 -23.27 3.98
CA ARG A 769 16.79 -24.37 4.79
C ARG A 769 15.25 -24.42 4.64
N PRO A 770 14.61 -25.60 4.58
CA PRO A 770 13.16 -25.70 4.60
C PRO A 770 12.57 -25.12 5.90
N SER A 771 11.34 -24.62 5.85
CA SER A 771 10.67 -24.09 7.04
C SER A 771 10.27 -25.24 8.00
N PRO A 772 10.44 -25.06 9.33
CA PRO A 772 10.02 -26.04 10.33
C PRO A 772 8.55 -26.47 10.21
N VAL A 773 7.68 -25.60 9.69
CA VAL A 773 6.25 -25.89 9.49
C VAL A 773 6.06 -27.06 8.52
N PHE A 774 6.86 -27.15 7.45
CA PHE A 774 6.81 -28.26 6.50
C PHE A 774 7.59 -29.47 7.01
N GLU A 775 8.71 -29.27 7.70
CA GLU A 775 9.45 -30.36 8.36
C GLU A 775 8.57 -31.12 9.38
N ALA A 776 7.66 -30.42 10.06
CA ALA A 776 6.73 -31.02 11.01
C ALA A 776 5.60 -31.84 10.35
N ILE A 777 5.38 -31.72 9.04
CA ILE A 777 4.34 -32.48 8.35
C ILE A 777 4.72 -33.96 8.30
N SER A 778 3.80 -34.79 8.78
CA SER A 778 3.87 -36.25 8.69
C SER A 778 2.47 -36.80 8.44
N VAL A 779 1.93 -36.53 7.25
CA VAL A 779 0.56 -36.89 6.88
C VAL A 779 0.56 -37.60 5.53
N ARG A 780 -0.25 -38.65 5.42
CA ARG A 780 -0.65 -39.25 4.14
C ARG A 780 -2.12 -38.90 3.92
N PRO A 781 -2.51 -38.28 2.80
CA PRO A 781 -3.91 -38.04 2.50
C PRO A 781 -4.63 -39.40 2.35
N GLY A 782 -5.85 -39.51 2.88
CA GLY A 782 -6.62 -40.75 2.91
C GLY A 782 -7.10 -41.26 1.53
N GLY A 783 -7.75 -42.42 1.51
CA GLY A 783 -8.31 -43.02 0.30
C GLY A 783 -9.57 -42.28 -0.19
N GLY A 784 -9.39 -41.24 -1.00
CA GLY A 784 -10.47 -40.40 -1.52
C GLY A 784 -10.16 -39.76 -2.87
N GLN A 785 -10.61 -38.53 -3.08
CA GLN A 785 -10.26 -37.74 -4.27
C GLN A 785 -8.75 -37.44 -4.26
N LYS A 786 -8.06 -37.75 -5.37
CA LYS A 786 -6.64 -37.45 -5.57
C LYS A 786 -6.46 -35.95 -5.84
N VAL A 787 -5.85 -35.24 -4.90
CA VAL A 787 -5.64 -33.78 -4.99
C VAL A 787 -4.26 -33.49 -5.58
N VAL A 788 -4.21 -32.78 -6.69
CA VAL A 788 -2.97 -32.25 -7.28
C VAL A 788 -2.89 -30.76 -6.95
N LEU A 789 -1.81 -30.35 -6.30
CA LEU A 789 -1.56 -28.97 -5.89
C LEU A 789 -0.50 -28.33 -6.79
N SER A 790 -0.83 -27.17 -7.36
CA SER A 790 0.12 -26.28 -8.03
C SER A 790 0.19 -24.98 -7.25
N VAL A 791 1.38 -24.48 -6.93
CA VAL A 791 1.55 -23.22 -6.19
C VAL A 791 2.44 -22.27 -7.01
N GLY A 792 1.94 -21.09 -7.34
CA GLY A 792 2.69 -20.06 -8.08
C GLY A 792 2.79 -18.76 -7.28
N ARG A 793 3.98 -18.17 -7.18
CA ARG A 793 4.24 -16.99 -6.31
C ARG A 793 4.60 -15.69 -7.05
N VAL A 794 4.57 -15.67 -8.38
CA VAL A 794 4.96 -14.50 -9.20
C VAL A 794 3.74 -13.63 -9.54
N THR A 795 3.70 -12.36 -9.15
CA THR A 795 2.58 -11.47 -9.54
C THR A 795 2.68 -11.05 -11.02
N LYS A 796 1.54 -10.85 -11.70
CA LYS A 796 1.44 -10.26 -13.06
C LYS A 796 1.91 -11.10 -14.25
N VAL A 797 2.19 -12.40 -14.09
CA VAL A 797 2.60 -13.26 -15.23
C VAL A 797 2.12 -14.72 -15.10
N ASP A 798 0.98 -15.06 -15.69
CA ASP A 798 0.42 -16.41 -15.61
C ASP A 798 1.18 -17.46 -16.43
N LYS A 799 1.77 -17.08 -17.57
CA LYS A 799 2.52 -17.98 -18.46
C LYS A 799 3.84 -18.49 -17.85
N LEU A 800 4.47 -17.72 -16.95
CA LEU A 800 5.71 -18.09 -16.27
C LEU A 800 5.49 -19.12 -15.16
N LYS A 801 4.32 -19.09 -14.50
CA LYS A 801 3.97 -20.03 -13.41
C LYS A 801 3.74 -21.47 -13.89
N GLY A 802 3.70 -21.70 -15.21
CA GLY A 802 3.39 -23.00 -15.79
C GLY A 802 1.93 -23.42 -15.58
N HIS A 803 1.04 -22.48 -15.27
CA HIS A 803 -0.40 -22.75 -15.04
C HIS A 803 -1.07 -23.31 -16.30
N ASP A 804 -0.72 -22.79 -17.48
CA ASP A 804 -1.13 -23.30 -18.79
C ASP A 804 -0.71 -24.77 -18.99
N LEU A 805 0.55 -25.08 -18.67
CA LEU A 805 1.11 -26.43 -18.76
C LEU A 805 0.41 -27.39 -17.78
N VAL A 806 0.13 -26.94 -16.55
CA VAL A 806 -0.62 -27.71 -15.55
C VAL A 806 -2.02 -28.00 -16.03
N ALA A 807 -2.75 -26.99 -16.50
CA ALA A 807 -4.10 -27.15 -17.00
C ALA A 807 -4.17 -28.16 -18.14
N GLN A 808 -3.28 -28.04 -19.13
CA GLN A 808 -3.24 -28.95 -20.27
C GLN A 808 -2.87 -30.38 -19.88
N SER A 809 -1.89 -30.54 -18.98
CA SER A 809 -1.50 -31.85 -18.46
C SER A 809 -2.63 -32.50 -17.68
N MET A 810 -3.33 -31.72 -16.84
CA MET A 810 -4.45 -32.19 -16.03
C MET A 810 -5.68 -32.54 -16.88
N GLY A 811 -5.88 -31.87 -18.01
CA GLY A 811 -6.89 -32.23 -19.01
C GLY A 811 -6.74 -33.68 -19.48
N GLN A 812 -5.50 -34.07 -19.81
CA GLN A 812 -5.17 -35.45 -20.21
C GLN A 812 -5.20 -36.42 -19.03
N VAL A 813 -4.82 -36.00 -17.82
CA VAL A 813 -4.90 -36.83 -16.61
C VAL A 813 -6.36 -37.19 -16.29
N ALA A 814 -7.29 -36.25 -16.46
CA ALA A 814 -8.73 -36.43 -16.25
C ALA A 814 -9.35 -37.54 -17.11
N GLU A 815 -8.75 -37.86 -18.25
CA GLU A 815 -9.18 -38.96 -19.11
C GLU A 815 -8.82 -40.33 -18.55
N LYS A 816 -7.75 -40.39 -17.73
CA LYS A 816 -7.16 -41.63 -17.22
C LYS A 816 -7.47 -41.88 -15.74
N ILE A 817 -7.71 -40.81 -14.96
CA ILE A 817 -8.01 -40.87 -13.52
C ILE A 817 -9.29 -40.06 -13.27
N THR A 818 -10.34 -40.72 -12.79
CA THR A 818 -11.70 -40.14 -12.69
C THR A 818 -11.95 -39.39 -11.38
N ASN A 819 -11.20 -39.69 -10.31
CA ASN A 819 -11.34 -39.08 -8.98
C ASN A 819 -10.22 -38.07 -8.68
N VAL A 820 -9.81 -37.26 -9.65
CA VAL A 820 -8.73 -36.27 -9.47
C VAL A 820 -9.28 -34.84 -9.37
N SER A 821 -8.61 -34.00 -8.58
CA SER A 821 -8.88 -32.57 -8.49
C SER A 821 -7.60 -31.76 -8.65
N LEU A 822 -7.72 -30.57 -9.23
CA LEU A 822 -6.63 -29.61 -9.34
C LEU A 822 -6.89 -28.44 -8.40
N ARG A 823 -5.96 -28.17 -7.49
CA ARG A 823 -5.91 -26.95 -6.68
C ARG A 823 -4.75 -26.08 -7.15
N VAL A 824 -5.02 -24.80 -7.41
CA VAL A 824 -4.02 -23.84 -7.84
C VAL A 824 -3.98 -22.70 -6.83
N ARG A 825 -2.87 -22.55 -6.11
CA ARG A 825 -2.67 -21.48 -5.12
C ARG A 825 -1.74 -20.40 -5.64
N GLY A 826 -2.03 -19.16 -5.27
CA GLY A 826 -1.20 -17.99 -5.56
C GLY A 826 -1.60 -17.24 -6.83
N ILE A 827 -2.92 -17.15 -7.03
CA ILE A 827 -3.53 -16.30 -8.04
C ILE A 827 -3.86 -14.97 -7.38
N ASP A 828 -3.41 -13.88 -8.01
CA ASP A 828 -3.71 -12.51 -7.58
C ASP A 828 -5.21 -12.28 -7.69
N GLU A 829 -5.80 -11.59 -6.72
CA GLU A 829 -7.25 -11.33 -6.72
C GLU A 829 -7.68 -10.49 -7.94
N ASN A 830 -6.78 -9.61 -8.43
CA ASN A 830 -7.01 -8.79 -9.62
C ASN A 830 -6.94 -9.61 -10.91
N ASP A 831 -6.17 -10.69 -10.93
CA ASP A 831 -5.98 -11.56 -12.11
C ASP A 831 -6.90 -12.79 -12.08
N TRP A 832 -7.74 -12.95 -11.05
CA TRP A 832 -8.49 -14.18 -10.77
C TRP A 832 -9.37 -14.66 -11.93
N GLU A 833 -10.14 -13.77 -12.55
CA GLU A 833 -11.00 -14.11 -13.70
C GLU A 833 -10.18 -14.48 -14.94
N ALA A 834 -9.05 -13.81 -15.18
CA ALA A 834 -8.15 -14.07 -16.30
C ALA A 834 -7.43 -15.42 -16.13
N SER A 835 -6.82 -15.67 -14.97
CA SER A 835 -6.15 -16.94 -14.66
C SER A 835 -7.12 -18.11 -14.69
N LYS A 836 -8.35 -17.92 -14.18
CA LYS A 836 -9.40 -18.94 -14.25
C LYS A 836 -9.75 -19.30 -15.70
N ARG A 837 -9.95 -18.29 -16.54
CA ARG A 837 -10.27 -18.48 -17.96
C ARG A 837 -9.15 -19.22 -18.67
N ILE A 838 -7.90 -18.82 -18.47
CA ILE A 838 -6.72 -19.49 -19.06
C ILE A 838 -6.65 -20.96 -18.61
N LEU A 839 -6.86 -21.24 -17.33
CA LEU A 839 -6.83 -22.61 -16.79
C LEU A 839 -7.97 -23.47 -17.37
N GLU A 840 -9.19 -22.92 -17.44
CA GLU A 840 -10.36 -23.64 -17.98
C GLU A 840 -10.25 -23.87 -19.50
N GLU A 841 -9.77 -22.89 -20.27
CA GLU A 841 -9.52 -23.02 -21.71
C GLU A 841 -8.47 -24.12 -21.99
N ASN A 842 -7.38 -24.15 -21.22
CA ASN A 842 -6.30 -25.12 -21.42
C ASN A 842 -6.61 -26.53 -20.88
N LEU A 843 -7.64 -26.71 -20.05
CA LEU A 843 -8.02 -28.03 -19.50
C LEU A 843 -8.66 -28.95 -20.54
N HIS A 844 -9.30 -28.42 -21.61
CA HIS A 844 -9.90 -29.15 -22.75
C HIS A 844 -10.89 -30.30 -22.42
N SER A 845 -11.17 -30.59 -21.14
CA SER A 845 -11.75 -31.87 -20.69
C SER A 845 -13.13 -31.73 -20.02
N GLY A 846 -13.49 -30.56 -19.49
CA GLY A 846 -14.75 -30.30 -18.77
C GLY A 846 -14.99 -31.15 -17.49
N LYS A 847 -14.22 -32.23 -17.29
CA LYS A 847 -14.34 -33.21 -16.19
C LYS A 847 -13.72 -32.74 -14.88
N ILE A 848 -12.73 -31.85 -14.93
CA ILE A 848 -12.10 -31.25 -13.76
C ILE A 848 -12.39 -29.75 -13.79
N LYS A 849 -12.87 -29.22 -12.67
CA LYS A 849 -12.91 -27.77 -12.43
C LYS A 849 -11.77 -27.41 -11.47
N PRO A 850 -10.83 -26.53 -11.86
CA PRO A 850 -9.72 -26.15 -10.99
C PRO A 850 -10.27 -25.34 -9.80
N THR A 851 -9.81 -25.69 -8.60
CA THR A 851 -10.06 -24.89 -7.39
C THR A 851 -8.95 -23.86 -7.28
N LEU A 852 -9.30 -22.60 -7.49
CA LEU A 852 -8.35 -21.50 -7.36
C LEU A 852 -8.33 -21.03 -5.90
N LEU A 853 -7.14 -20.77 -5.39
CA LEU A 853 -6.92 -20.33 -4.03
C LEU A 853 -6.05 -19.06 -4.05
N PRO A 854 -6.39 -18.04 -3.23
CA PRO A 854 -5.63 -16.80 -3.20
C PRO A 854 -4.20 -17.05 -2.70
N CYS A 855 -3.32 -16.07 -2.85
CA CYS A 855 -2.01 -16.12 -2.18
C CYS A 855 -2.21 -16.40 -0.68
N GLY A 856 -1.50 -17.40 -0.14
CA GLY A 856 -1.69 -17.89 1.23
C GLY A 856 -0.38 -18.04 1.99
N SER A 857 -0.49 -18.08 3.32
CA SER A 857 0.60 -18.21 4.29
C SER A 857 1.41 -19.49 4.16
N GLN A 858 2.54 -19.57 4.87
CA GLN A 858 3.27 -20.84 4.97
C GLN A 858 2.37 -21.91 5.57
N GLU A 859 1.54 -21.55 6.53
CA GLU A 859 0.55 -22.39 7.19
C GLU A 859 -0.56 -22.80 6.22
N ASP A 860 -1.10 -21.90 5.41
CA ASP A 860 -2.11 -22.22 4.39
C ASP A 860 -1.53 -23.18 3.34
N ILE A 861 -0.31 -22.91 2.87
CA ILE A 861 0.39 -23.79 1.91
C ILE A 861 0.68 -25.15 2.56
N ALA A 862 1.09 -25.17 3.83
CA ALA A 862 1.29 -26.41 4.59
C ALA A 862 -0.01 -27.21 4.74
N GLN A 863 -1.14 -26.55 5.02
CA GLN A 863 -2.45 -27.18 5.09
C GLN A 863 -2.92 -27.73 3.74
N ASP A 864 -2.69 -26.99 2.65
CA ASP A 864 -2.99 -27.47 1.30
C ASP A 864 -2.09 -28.65 0.91
N MET A 865 -0.81 -28.59 1.27
CA MET A 865 0.14 -29.68 1.11
C MET A 865 -0.29 -30.94 1.87
N GLN A 866 -0.78 -30.83 3.10
CA GLN A 866 -1.28 -31.99 3.86
C GLN A 866 -2.46 -32.70 3.18
N GLN A 867 -3.20 -32.01 2.32
CA GLN A 867 -4.30 -32.58 1.53
C GLN A 867 -3.85 -33.04 0.14
N ALA A 868 -2.67 -32.62 -0.32
CA ALA A 868 -2.15 -32.90 -1.64
C ALA A 868 -1.60 -34.33 -1.75
N HIS A 869 -1.96 -35.02 -2.82
CA HIS A 869 -1.39 -36.30 -3.22
C HIS A 869 -0.16 -36.11 -4.12
N LEU A 870 -0.03 -34.94 -4.72
CA LEU A 870 1.07 -34.55 -5.59
C LEU A 870 1.19 -33.03 -5.64
N VAL A 871 2.42 -32.52 -5.52
CA VAL A 871 2.75 -31.11 -5.74
C VAL A 871 3.44 -30.94 -7.09
N LEU A 872 3.02 -29.96 -7.89
CA LEU A 872 3.61 -29.65 -9.19
C LEU A 872 4.38 -28.33 -9.14
N MET A 873 5.60 -28.35 -9.67
CA MET A 873 6.47 -27.19 -9.88
C MET A 873 6.86 -27.09 -11.36
N PRO A 874 5.95 -26.61 -12.23
CA PRO A 874 6.08 -26.70 -13.69
C PRO A 874 6.69 -25.46 -14.34
N SER A 875 7.23 -24.55 -13.53
CA SER A 875 7.73 -23.26 -14.00
C SER A 875 8.81 -23.42 -15.07
N ARG A 876 8.74 -22.56 -16.08
CA ARG A 876 9.66 -22.54 -17.23
C ARG A 876 10.91 -21.69 -16.96
N ALA A 877 10.84 -20.82 -15.95
CA ALA A 877 11.92 -19.95 -15.50
C ALA A 877 11.76 -19.71 -13.99
N GLU A 878 12.14 -20.69 -13.17
CA GLU A 878 12.14 -20.56 -11.71
C GLU A 878 13.58 -20.44 -11.20
N PRO A 879 13.96 -19.30 -10.59
CA PRO A 879 15.34 -19.07 -10.17
C PRO A 879 15.86 -20.14 -9.19
N PHE A 880 15.02 -20.58 -8.24
CA PHE A 880 15.34 -21.68 -7.33
C PHE A 880 14.25 -22.76 -7.33
N GLY A 881 13.14 -22.59 -6.61
CA GLY A 881 12.13 -23.65 -6.46
C GLY A 881 11.71 -23.91 -5.01
N LEU A 882 11.53 -22.85 -4.21
CA LEU A 882 11.31 -22.98 -2.76
C LEU A 882 10.10 -23.87 -2.42
N ILE A 883 9.00 -23.77 -3.15
CA ILE A 883 7.83 -24.65 -2.89
C ILE A 883 8.17 -26.12 -3.10
N GLY A 884 8.93 -26.43 -4.16
CA GLY A 884 9.36 -27.81 -4.41
C GLY A 884 10.22 -28.33 -3.26
N LEU A 885 11.10 -27.47 -2.71
CA LEU A 885 11.91 -27.79 -1.55
C LEU A 885 11.05 -28.07 -0.32
N GLU A 886 10.07 -27.20 -0.04
CA GLU A 886 9.14 -27.37 1.08
C GLU A 886 8.27 -28.63 0.92
N ALA A 887 7.85 -28.98 -0.30
CA ALA A 887 7.11 -30.21 -0.57
C ALA A 887 7.95 -31.48 -0.29
N ILE A 888 9.24 -31.45 -0.66
CA ILE A 888 10.17 -32.54 -0.32
C ILE A 888 10.35 -32.61 1.21
N ALA A 889 10.53 -31.47 1.87
CA ALA A 889 10.65 -31.41 3.32
C ALA A 889 9.36 -31.82 4.06
N ALA A 890 8.20 -31.66 3.42
CA ALA A 890 6.92 -32.17 3.91
C ALA A 890 6.75 -33.69 3.73
N GLY A 891 7.60 -34.33 2.91
CA GLY A 891 7.49 -35.74 2.58
C GLY A 891 6.35 -36.04 1.61
N ILE A 892 6.03 -35.08 0.74
CA ILE A 892 4.94 -35.19 -0.24
C ILE A 892 5.54 -35.44 -1.63
N PRO A 893 4.96 -36.33 -2.44
CA PRO A 893 5.37 -36.52 -3.82
C PRO A 893 5.35 -35.19 -4.58
N VAL A 894 6.46 -34.88 -5.26
CA VAL A 894 6.62 -33.64 -6.04
C VAL A 894 7.14 -33.95 -7.44
N LEU A 895 6.71 -33.18 -8.44
CA LEU A 895 7.28 -33.15 -9.78
C LEU A 895 7.82 -31.75 -10.07
N ILE A 896 9.06 -31.67 -10.52
CA ILE A 896 9.83 -30.42 -10.63
C ILE A 896 10.34 -30.26 -12.06
N SER A 897 10.19 -29.06 -12.63
CA SER A 897 10.76 -28.70 -13.93
C SER A 897 12.29 -28.78 -13.92
N ASP A 898 12.88 -29.32 -15.01
CA ASP A 898 14.33 -29.29 -15.24
C ASP A 898 14.89 -27.87 -15.44
N LYS A 899 14.03 -26.85 -15.50
CA LYS A 899 14.37 -25.43 -15.60
C LYS A 899 14.39 -24.69 -14.26
N SER A 900 14.34 -25.40 -13.14
CA SER A 900 14.42 -24.81 -11.80
C SER A 900 15.80 -25.00 -11.16
N GLY A 901 16.25 -24.03 -10.36
CA GLY A 901 17.49 -24.15 -9.58
C GLY A 901 17.46 -25.28 -8.53
N LEU A 902 16.27 -25.69 -8.07
CA LEU A 902 16.07 -26.84 -7.21
C LEU A 902 16.42 -28.14 -7.93
N ALA A 903 16.07 -28.25 -9.22
CA ALA A 903 16.45 -29.41 -10.02
C ALA A 903 17.98 -29.51 -10.18
N ASP A 904 18.67 -28.38 -10.30
CA ASP A 904 20.14 -28.32 -10.33
C ASP A 904 20.71 -28.76 -8.98
N MET A 905 20.23 -28.17 -7.86
CA MET A 905 20.65 -28.56 -6.51
C MET A 905 20.42 -30.07 -6.22
N ILE A 906 19.30 -30.64 -6.66
CA ILE A 906 19.03 -32.07 -6.48
C ILE A 906 20.07 -32.91 -7.24
N ARG A 907 20.46 -32.51 -8.46
CA ARG A 907 21.49 -33.21 -9.22
C ARG A 907 22.84 -33.13 -8.51
N ASP A 908 23.22 -31.96 -8.03
CA ASP A 908 24.46 -31.75 -7.28
C ASP A 908 24.49 -32.61 -6.01
N LEU A 909 23.40 -32.62 -5.24
CA LEU A 909 23.29 -33.47 -4.04
C LEU A 909 23.32 -34.97 -4.36
N ILE A 910 22.83 -35.39 -5.53
CA ILE A 910 22.96 -36.80 -5.98
C ILE A 910 24.42 -37.11 -6.32
N GLU A 911 25.12 -36.22 -7.04
CA GLU A 911 26.53 -36.37 -7.39
C GLU A 911 27.42 -36.41 -6.14
N GLU A 912 27.11 -35.57 -5.15
CA GLU A 912 27.75 -35.55 -3.83
C GLU A 912 27.35 -36.72 -2.93
N LYS A 913 26.45 -37.62 -3.39
CA LYS A 913 25.91 -38.77 -2.64
C LYS A 913 25.15 -38.37 -1.36
N LYS A 914 24.63 -37.15 -1.30
CA LYS A 914 23.81 -36.61 -0.22
C LYS A 914 22.31 -36.87 -0.43
N CYS A 915 21.85 -37.06 -1.67
CA CYS A 915 20.48 -37.42 -2.01
C CYS A 915 20.39 -38.78 -2.74
N HIS A 916 19.21 -39.41 -2.69
CA HIS A 916 18.98 -40.69 -3.35
C HIS A 916 18.90 -40.53 -4.89
N PRO A 917 19.60 -41.36 -5.70
CA PRO A 917 19.62 -41.22 -7.16
C PRO A 917 18.24 -41.23 -7.82
N ASP A 918 17.27 -41.96 -7.25
CA ASP A 918 15.91 -42.03 -7.79
C ASP A 918 15.16 -40.70 -7.78
N MET A 919 15.61 -39.73 -6.97
CA MET A 919 15.01 -38.40 -6.92
C MET A 919 15.07 -37.69 -8.28
N ARG A 920 16.04 -38.05 -9.15
CA ARG A 920 16.12 -37.57 -10.54
C ARG A 920 14.84 -37.85 -11.35
N HIS A 921 14.09 -38.90 -11.00
CA HIS A 921 12.87 -39.28 -11.71
C HIS A 921 11.70 -38.32 -11.44
N ARG A 922 11.83 -37.47 -10.41
CA ARG A 922 10.90 -36.37 -10.09
C ARG A 922 11.17 -35.11 -10.93
N ILE A 923 12.33 -35.02 -11.57
CA ILE A 923 12.66 -33.93 -12.48
C ILE A 923 12.05 -34.24 -13.86
N VAL A 924 11.21 -33.32 -14.35
CA VAL A 924 10.47 -33.45 -15.60
C VAL A 924 11.02 -32.46 -16.62
N LYS A 925 11.40 -32.98 -17.79
CA LYS A 925 11.88 -32.17 -18.90
C LYS A 925 10.77 -31.22 -19.38
N THR A 926 11.05 -29.93 -19.34
CA THR A 926 10.06 -28.87 -19.60
C THR A 926 10.59 -27.94 -20.68
N SER A 927 9.88 -27.82 -21.80
CA SER A 927 10.27 -26.89 -22.87
C SER A 927 9.86 -25.46 -22.52
N VAL A 928 10.74 -24.52 -22.89
CA VAL A 928 10.48 -23.08 -22.81
C VAL A 928 9.83 -22.54 -24.10
N ARG A 929 9.72 -23.35 -25.15
CA ARG A 929 9.11 -22.97 -26.44
C ARG A 929 7.63 -23.33 -26.47
N GLU A 930 6.79 -22.36 -26.82
CA GLU A 930 5.33 -22.59 -26.97
C GLU A 930 5.03 -23.67 -28.03
N SER A 931 5.87 -23.81 -29.08
CA SER A 931 5.71 -24.85 -30.11
C SER A 931 5.77 -26.28 -29.59
N ASP A 932 6.40 -26.50 -28.43
CA ASP A 932 6.61 -27.83 -27.86
C ASP A 932 5.64 -28.11 -26.70
N GLN A 933 4.66 -27.22 -26.49
CA GLN A 933 3.80 -27.23 -25.31
C GLN A 933 2.96 -28.51 -25.22
N ASP A 934 2.36 -28.98 -26.32
CA ASP A 934 1.57 -30.21 -26.35
C ASP A 934 2.39 -31.46 -25.97
N VAL A 935 3.63 -31.53 -26.49
CA VAL A 935 4.57 -32.63 -26.20
C VAL A 935 4.98 -32.58 -24.73
N THR A 936 5.24 -31.38 -24.22
CA THR A 936 5.61 -31.16 -22.82
C THR A 936 4.45 -31.51 -21.88
N ALA A 937 3.22 -31.08 -22.19
CA ALA A 937 2.03 -31.39 -21.42
C ALA A 937 1.74 -32.89 -21.36
N LYS A 938 1.97 -33.60 -22.48
CA LYS A 938 1.83 -35.06 -22.52
C LYS A 938 2.83 -35.76 -21.58
N LEU A 939 4.09 -35.32 -21.58
CA LEU A 939 5.11 -35.88 -20.68
C LEU A 939 4.76 -35.65 -19.21
N TRP A 940 4.31 -34.44 -18.86
CA TRP A 940 3.84 -34.11 -17.52
C TRP A 940 2.62 -34.95 -17.13
N ALA A 941 1.63 -35.10 -18.02
CA ALA A 941 0.46 -35.93 -17.79
C ALA A 941 0.81 -37.40 -17.53
N GLU A 942 1.75 -37.98 -18.27
CA GLU A 942 2.23 -39.35 -18.07
C GLU A 942 2.86 -39.51 -16.68
N LYS A 943 3.70 -38.57 -16.26
CA LYS A 943 4.33 -38.56 -14.92
C LYS A 943 3.34 -38.37 -13.78
N ILE A 944 2.35 -37.51 -13.96
CA ILE A 944 1.27 -37.28 -12.98
C ILE A 944 0.45 -38.56 -12.81
N VAL A 945 0.05 -39.19 -13.92
CA VAL A 945 -0.76 -40.42 -13.89
C VAL A 945 -0.01 -41.55 -13.20
N ASP A 946 1.27 -41.72 -13.50
CA ASP A 946 2.13 -42.73 -12.87
C ASP A 946 2.22 -42.50 -11.36
N THR A 947 2.52 -41.26 -10.94
CA THR A 947 2.64 -40.90 -9.52
C THR A 947 1.33 -41.10 -8.76
N LEU A 948 0.18 -40.72 -9.34
CA LEU A 948 -1.12 -40.85 -8.69
C LEU A 948 -1.62 -42.29 -8.61
N LYS A 949 -1.28 -43.14 -9.59
CA LYS A 949 -1.63 -44.58 -9.58
C LYS A 949 -0.90 -45.35 -8.50
N TYR A 950 0.35 -44.99 -8.24
CA TYR A 950 1.20 -45.63 -7.23
C TYR A 950 1.42 -44.74 -6.00
N SER A 951 0.40 -43.98 -5.60
CA SER A 951 0.53 -42.94 -4.57
C SER A 951 1.15 -43.44 -3.26
N ASP A 952 0.77 -44.63 -2.79
CA ASP A 952 1.23 -45.14 -1.50
C ASP A 952 2.76 -45.40 -1.51
N PHE A 953 3.26 -45.98 -2.60
CA PHE A 953 4.68 -46.18 -2.84
C PHE A 953 5.42 -44.85 -3.01
N GLU A 954 4.82 -43.90 -3.71
CA GLU A 954 5.41 -42.58 -3.93
C GLU A 954 5.50 -41.76 -2.62
N PHE A 955 4.56 -41.91 -1.70
CA PHE A 955 4.64 -41.31 -0.36
C PHE A 955 5.74 -41.96 0.50
N GLU A 956 5.99 -43.26 0.36
CA GLU A 956 7.13 -43.92 1.00
C GLU A 956 8.46 -43.36 0.49
N LYS A 957 8.58 -43.21 -0.83
CA LYS A 957 9.76 -42.58 -1.44
C LYS A 957 9.93 -41.12 -1.06
N ALA A 958 8.84 -40.34 -1.00
CA ALA A 958 8.89 -38.96 -0.56
C ALA A 958 9.35 -38.83 0.90
N ALA A 959 8.94 -39.74 1.79
CA ALA A 959 9.43 -39.78 3.17
C ALA A 959 10.94 -40.13 3.26
N GLU A 960 11.42 -41.07 2.43
CA GLU A 960 12.87 -41.35 2.31
C GLU A 960 13.65 -40.11 1.85
N PHE A 961 13.14 -39.41 0.82
CA PHE A 961 13.77 -38.21 0.28
C PHE A 961 13.81 -37.07 1.31
N LYS A 962 12.71 -36.85 2.06
CA LYS A 962 12.65 -35.91 3.18
C LYS A 962 13.79 -36.16 4.18
N ASN A 963 13.91 -37.39 4.67
CA ASN A 963 14.90 -37.74 5.68
C ASN A 963 16.32 -37.51 5.15
N LYS A 964 16.62 -37.94 3.93
CA LYS A 964 17.95 -37.75 3.32
C LYS A 964 18.29 -36.29 3.08
N LEU A 965 17.33 -35.50 2.59
CA LEU A 965 17.51 -34.06 2.39
C LEU A 965 17.85 -33.37 3.72
N LEU A 966 17.10 -33.63 4.79
CA LEU A 966 17.34 -33.01 6.10
C LEU A 966 18.63 -33.50 6.76
N GLU A 967 18.96 -34.80 6.64
CA GLU A 967 20.22 -35.39 7.12
C GLU A 967 21.45 -34.80 6.42
N SER A 968 21.32 -34.40 5.15
CA SER A 968 22.45 -33.87 4.37
C SER A 968 22.96 -32.52 4.88
N LYS A 969 22.11 -31.77 5.61
CA LYS A 969 22.38 -30.40 6.07
C LYS A 969 22.99 -29.49 5.00
N TYR A 970 22.54 -29.63 3.75
CA TYR A 970 23.11 -28.95 2.58
C TYR A 970 23.22 -27.41 2.73
N TRP A 971 22.38 -26.80 3.58
CA TRP A 971 22.36 -25.36 3.83
C TRP A 971 23.44 -24.88 4.81
N GLU A 972 24.02 -25.75 5.63
CA GLU A 972 24.79 -25.40 6.83
C GLU A 972 26.00 -24.51 6.52
N GLU A 973 26.77 -24.83 5.49
CA GLU A 973 27.93 -24.03 5.06
C GLU A 973 27.53 -22.62 4.65
N SER A 974 26.48 -22.48 3.83
CA SER A 974 26.01 -21.16 3.40
C SER A 974 25.47 -20.30 4.56
N HIS A 975 24.86 -20.95 5.55
CA HIS A 975 24.36 -20.29 6.76
C HIS A 975 25.52 -19.85 7.68
N GLN A 976 26.57 -20.66 7.82
CA GLN A 976 27.79 -20.27 8.53
C GLN A 976 28.47 -19.08 7.87
N ASN A 977 28.55 -19.03 6.53
CA ASN A 977 29.07 -17.87 5.82
C ASN A 977 28.24 -16.61 6.12
N LEU A 978 26.91 -16.70 6.13
CA LEU A 978 26.05 -15.58 6.50
C LEU A 978 26.31 -15.08 7.93
N LEU A 979 26.44 -16.00 8.90
CA LEU A 979 26.77 -15.65 10.28
C LEU A 979 28.14 -14.95 10.37
N ARG A 980 29.16 -15.44 9.66
CA ARG A 980 30.52 -14.84 9.62
C ARG A 980 30.49 -13.44 9.01
N VAL A 981 29.79 -13.26 7.89
CA VAL A 981 29.65 -11.95 7.25
C VAL A 981 28.94 -10.97 8.17
N CYS A 982 27.81 -11.37 8.79
CA CYS A 982 27.10 -10.56 9.78
C CYS A 982 27.90 -10.35 11.08
N GLY A 983 29.08 -10.98 11.19
CA GLY A 983 30.01 -10.84 12.28
C GLY A 983 29.57 -11.56 13.54
N LEU A 984 28.60 -12.49 13.49
CA LEU A 984 28.05 -13.21 14.64
C LEU A 984 29.00 -14.31 15.13
N ILE A 985 29.74 -14.93 14.21
CA ILE A 985 30.79 -15.91 14.47
C ILE A 985 32.09 -15.46 13.79
N ASP A 986 33.21 -15.99 14.26
CA ASP A 986 34.55 -15.66 13.76
C ASP A 986 34.88 -16.30 12.39
#